data_AF-A0A6I5F924-F1
#
_entry.id   AF-A0A6I5F924-F1
#
_cell.length_a   1.000
_cell.length_b   1.000
_cell.length_c   1.000
_cell.angle_alpha   90.00
_cell.angle_beta   90.00
_cell.angle_gamma   90.00
#
_symmetry.space_group_name_H-M   'P 1'
#
loop_
_entity.id
_entity.type
_entity.pdbx_description
1 polymer ?
#
loop_
_entity_poly.entity_id
_entity_poly.type
_entity_poly.pdbx_seq_one_letter_code
_entity_poly.pdbx_strand_id
1 'polypeptide(L)'
;MSTRSVERIAIVQGARQGSGFLLDSRLVLTSAHLFDGEGEVARVAVPGGTGTHSCRLVWRRYDESCDAALLEADEDLVRGGTACRLLDVRWGRVSGLAAWENCEAVGYPRISLRDGMRPDTEQIVGTLKPGSSVLRGRYVLDSSHAPPPAVGTSGTSPWQGMSGAALFVDEYLIGVVSGDPAQWGHARVEAVPIFVVVADAGFRRAVEAAAGLCPEVVEIGRPAPQVVNEAAASCEGDWVPAADADPVSFGVHRAPDAFGHPDVVQYVPRCVDVQVDARLEALAETGGMLLLTGDSAAGKSRALFEGMVRNLGDWSVCKPDPDADLSSLHSSSGSDHQKVVWLDDLHNYLRSDGLTPSLLDQFVRRGMVVLATLRTEFHEHYTDEEDGPSLSRSTGPRLPSSPGRVIRAAHHITLDRIWTEDERSAASSGEDPRVVAALNADRAHGVAEYLAAGPQVLKRWKAASRAKGNPRGAALVAAAVALARTGVDTALPPESLERLHAHFLDRAGGPALRPEGMEEAWDWASRIVLGVTSPLVPGRGGTWKPFDYLVSDTARMSRPSELPGQVWDEALRIVDDSRRVLVATVAKVAGRPEVAKEVLGPLAVRDVPDGLINLGALLAEEMDYAGAARCFERAFYLGDSSGAHNMGALSYARGCLEAAREWYERAIEGGERESIGALGLVHEKLGNQDEAAALWKRGTEAGDPGSALHYSDWLRSKWQSDEAVEALRVAADGEIPFAALSYAGALLRRKDHETANAYVARAYDAAVKQGSLGDSIGCLMAGVTAYSFGNVRLGEEWWSRAREHGQPSDWVILEAADGSAGLPHLAFSQNCLDRLGHEEARSLMQLLWAGDCQDCGYPLGDGVPALYVDDQHWADARLFHFGLCRYPHWNDSALLSVSKEAGISWTAFTAGVPVGERHDVVVPAFVINPSLEVAQLIRSGDRWTATSAFGPQSARAEALNLRPLWSGLPPRSSDGRAWALTGPGEVAVASFGQLWTAPATEEFIALVEQDEGMLLILASAVGPEAPATMEVLMDALESWDSMTRWVPLKSETAGRASRTTARRPMVREAVLRGQNP
;
A
#
# COMPACT_ATOMS: atom_id res chain seq x y z
N MET A 1 3.63 -18.42 54.82
CA MET A 1 2.53 -17.49 54.51
C MET A 1 3.05 -16.46 53.53
N SER A 2 2.25 -16.00 52.56
CA SER A 2 2.71 -14.94 51.66
C SER A 2 3.07 -13.68 52.46
N THR A 3 4.19 -13.02 52.13
CA THR A 3 4.55 -11.69 52.64
C THR A 3 3.47 -10.64 52.35
N ARG A 4 2.60 -10.93 51.39
CA ARG A 4 1.50 -10.09 50.92
C ARG A 4 0.13 -10.51 51.45
N SER A 5 0.08 -11.22 52.60
CA SER A 5 -1.18 -11.54 53.26
C SER A 5 -1.85 -10.26 53.77
N VAL A 6 -3.18 -10.15 53.61
CA VAL A 6 -3.98 -9.06 54.19
C VAL A 6 -3.78 -8.97 55.71
N GLU A 7 -3.46 -10.10 56.35
CA GLU A 7 -3.12 -10.22 57.77
C GLU A 7 -1.78 -9.55 58.16
N ARG A 8 -0.99 -9.04 57.19
CA ARG A 8 0.23 -8.27 57.47
C ARG A 8 0.05 -6.76 57.34
N ILE A 9 -1.11 -6.29 56.90
CA ILE A 9 -1.39 -4.85 56.74
C ILE A 9 -2.06 -4.38 58.02
N ALA A 10 -1.54 -3.30 58.60
CA ALA A 10 -2.05 -2.73 59.82
C ALA A 10 -2.51 -1.29 59.61
N ILE A 11 -3.62 -0.93 60.25
CA ILE A 11 -3.93 0.48 60.50
C ILE A 11 -3.25 0.88 61.81
N VAL A 12 -2.50 1.97 61.78
CA VAL A 12 -1.74 2.48 62.91
C VAL A 12 -2.30 3.83 63.32
N GLN A 13 -2.77 3.93 64.55
CA GLN A 13 -3.27 5.16 65.14
C GLN A 13 -2.33 5.62 66.26
N GLY A 14 -1.39 6.49 65.91
CA GLY A 14 -0.57 7.26 66.86
C GLY A 14 -1.17 8.67 67.06
N ALA A 15 -0.30 9.68 67.16
CA ALA A 15 -0.69 11.09 67.06
C ALA A 15 -1.37 11.40 65.71
N ARG A 16 -1.01 10.64 64.67
CA ARG A 16 -1.63 10.67 63.34
C ARG A 16 -2.05 9.25 62.93
N GLN A 17 -3.06 9.17 62.08
CA GLN A 17 -3.43 7.91 61.42
C GLN A 17 -2.40 7.64 60.31
N GLY A 18 -1.93 6.40 60.25
CA GLY A 18 -1.13 5.88 59.16
C GLY A 18 -1.38 4.39 58.95
N SER A 19 -0.53 3.83 58.10
CA SER A 19 -0.48 2.41 57.77
C SER A 19 0.72 1.76 58.46
N GLY A 20 0.72 0.45 58.56
CA GLY A 20 1.84 -0.32 59.10
C GLY A 20 1.91 -1.70 58.47
N PHE A 21 3.07 -2.33 58.62
CA PHE A 21 3.34 -3.65 58.10
C PHE A 21 3.83 -4.58 59.21
N LEU A 22 3.15 -5.71 59.42
CA LEU A 22 3.55 -6.70 60.42
C LEU A 22 4.79 -7.46 59.93
N LEU A 23 5.89 -7.27 60.63
CA LEU A 23 7.09 -8.06 60.49
C LEU A 23 6.92 -9.44 61.13
N ASP A 24 6.28 -9.48 62.30
CA ASP A 24 5.86 -10.69 63.01
C ASP A 24 4.44 -10.48 63.58
N SER A 25 3.85 -11.51 64.18
CA SER A 25 2.62 -11.51 64.97
C SER A 25 2.50 -10.36 65.99
N ARG A 26 3.62 -9.78 66.43
CA ARG A 26 3.68 -8.66 67.40
C ARG A 26 4.45 -7.44 66.92
N LEU A 27 5.19 -7.52 65.83
CA LEU A 27 6.08 -6.44 65.38
C LEU A 27 5.50 -5.71 64.19
N VAL A 28 5.38 -4.38 64.25
CA VAL A 28 4.81 -3.56 63.18
C VAL A 28 5.74 -2.43 62.77
N LEU A 29 6.14 -2.40 61.50
CA LEU A 29 6.91 -1.34 60.88
C LEU A 29 5.96 -0.24 60.34
N THR A 30 6.27 1.03 60.58
CA THR A 30 5.44 2.19 60.17
C THR A 30 6.28 3.47 60.01
N SER A 31 5.68 4.62 59.75
CA SER A 31 6.39 5.93 59.66
C SER A 31 6.61 6.56 61.04
N ALA A 32 7.73 7.26 61.21
CA ALA A 32 8.08 7.91 62.47
C ALA A 32 7.28 9.18 62.73
N HIS A 33 6.86 9.91 61.69
CA HIS A 33 6.06 11.13 61.82
C HIS A 33 4.63 10.89 62.31
N LEU A 34 4.21 9.64 62.49
CA LEU A 34 2.95 9.30 63.16
C LEU A 34 3.00 9.53 64.68
N PHE A 35 4.20 9.75 65.22
CA PHE A 35 4.49 9.90 66.65
C PHE A 35 5.18 11.24 66.92
N ASP A 36 4.78 11.90 68.00
CA ASP A 36 5.35 13.18 68.42
C ASP A 36 6.60 12.99 69.31
N GLY A 37 6.76 11.84 69.99
CA GLY A 37 7.92 11.53 70.85
C GLY A 37 8.22 10.05 71.12
N GLU A 38 9.28 9.78 71.89
CA GLU A 38 9.67 8.42 72.34
C GLU A 38 8.73 7.91 73.45
N GLY A 39 8.41 6.60 73.43
CA GLY A 39 7.57 5.96 74.45
C GLY A 39 6.06 6.06 74.22
N GLU A 40 5.62 6.59 73.08
CA GLU A 40 4.21 6.61 72.68
C GLU A 40 3.67 5.21 72.39
N VAL A 41 2.38 5.06 72.68
CA VAL A 41 1.61 3.83 72.44
C VAL A 41 0.72 4.06 71.22
N ALA A 42 0.84 3.19 70.21
CA ALA A 42 -0.03 3.18 69.06
C ALA A 42 -1.19 2.22 69.28
N ARG A 43 -2.38 2.56 68.77
CA ARG A 43 -3.45 1.57 68.57
C ARG A 43 -3.29 0.96 67.20
N VAL A 44 -3.15 -0.35 67.15
CA VAL A 44 -2.93 -1.10 65.91
C VAL A 44 -4.06 -2.09 65.72
N ALA A 45 -4.60 -2.17 64.51
CA ALA A 45 -5.55 -3.20 64.13
C ALA A 45 -5.18 -3.79 62.77
N VAL A 46 -5.47 -5.08 62.60
CA VAL A 46 -5.14 -5.86 61.41
C VAL A 46 -6.43 -6.51 60.89
N PRO A 47 -6.68 -6.56 59.56
CA PRO A 47 -7.81 -7.29 59.00
C PRO A 47 -7.82 -8.76 59.42
N GLY A 48 -8.98 -9.27 59.85
CA GLY A 48 -9.09 -10.65 60.34
C GLY A 48 -8.38 -10.93 61.68
N GLY A 49 -7.77 -9.91 62.30
CA GLY A 49 -6.97 -10.02 63.52
C GLY A 49 -7.77 -10.22 64.81
N THR A 50 -7.04 -10.19 65.93
CA THR A 50 -7.58 -10.40 67.29
C THR A 50 -8.30 -9.17 67.87
N GLY A 51 -8.27 -8.04 67.18
CA GLY A 51 -8.92 -6.80 67.60
C GLY A 51 -7.98 -5.60 67.46
N THR A 52 -8.31 -4.50 68.13
CA THR A 52 -7.40 -3.36 68.27
C THR A 52 -6.53 -3.57 69.49
N HIS A 53 -5.22 -3.51 69.30
CA HIS A 53 -4.21 -3.72 70.32
C HIS A 53 -3.38 -2.49 70.58
N SER A 54 -2.86 -2.41 71.79
CA SER A 54 -1.90 -1.40 72.23
C SER A 54 -0.51 -1.88 71.86
N CYS A 55 0.23 -1.11 71.06
CA CYS A 55 1.60 -1.43 70.67
C CYS A 55 2.56 -0.34 71.16
N ARG A 56 3.66 -0.75 71.80
CA ARG A 56 4.72 0.13 72.29
C ARG A 56 5.69 0.47 71.17
N LEU A 57 6.07 1.74 71.06
CA LEU A 57 7.17 2.17 70.20
C LEU A 57 8.52 1.66 70.73
N VAL A 58 9.16 0.75 69.99
CA VAL A 58 10.45 0.12 70.36
C VAL A 58 11.64 0.67 69.58
N TRP A 59 11.39 1.30 68.43
CA TRP A 59 12.41 2.03 67.68
C TRP A 59 11.76 3.15 66.86
N ARG A 60 12.43 4.29 66.73
CA ARG A 60 12.00 5.43 65.92
C ARG A 60 13.20 6.17 65.36
N ARG A 61 13.16 6.50 64.08
CA ARG A 61 14.11 7.41 63.45
C ARG A 61 13.38 8.38 62.52
N TYR A 62 13.47 9.67 62.84
CA TYR A 62 12.87 10.76 62.07
C TYR A 62 13.92 11.84 61.82
N ASP A 63 14.61 11.74 60.68
CA ASP A 63 15.59 12.69 60.17
C ASP A 63 15.43 12.87 58.64
N GLU A 64 16.30 13.65 58.01
CA GLU A 64 16.21 13.91 56.57
C GLU A 64 16.25 12.62 55.72
N SER A 65 17.03 11.62 56.17
CA SER A 65 17.27 10.37 55.45
C SER A 65 16.30 9.24 55.81
N CYS A 66 15.64 9.30 56.98
CA CYS A 66 14.83 8.21 57.49
C CYS A 66 13.58 8.72 58.24
N ASP A 67 12.43 8.15 57.90
CA ASP A 67 11.13 8.38 58.54
C ASP A 67 10.43 7.03 58.77
N ALA A 68 10.87 6.31 59.80
CA ALA A 68 10.37 4.98 60.12
C ALA A 68 10.39 4.68 61.62
N ALA A 69 9.45 3.85 62.06
CA ALA A 69 9.24 3.43 63.43
C ALA A 69 8.86 1.95 63.51
N LEU A 70 9.20 1.31 64.63
CA LEU A 70 8.87 -0.09 64.92
C LEU A 70 8.07 -0.16 66.22
N LEU A 71 6.97 -0.90 66.17
CA LEU A 71 6.04 -1.11 67.27
C LEU A 71 6.03 -2.57 67.69
N GLU A 72 5.83 -2.82 68.98
CA GLU A 72 5.71 -4.15 69.58
C GLU A 72 4.38 -4.27 70.34
N ALA A 73 3.58 -5.28 70.01
CA ALA A 73 2.31 -5.59 70.67
C ALA A 73 2.53 -6.53 71.86
N ASP A 74 1.75 -6.34 72.93
CA ASP A 74 1.78 -7.24 74.10
C ASP A 74 1.18 -8.64 73.79
N GLU A 75 0.22 -8.68 72.86
CA GLU A 75 -0.48 -9.87 72.40
C GLU A 75 -0.37 -10.04 70.88
N ASP A 76 -0.61 -11.26 70.39
CA ASP A 76 -0.58 -11.55 68.96
C ASP A 76 -1.71 -10.80 68.24
N LEU A 77 -1.37 -10.03 67.21
CA LEU A 77 -2.30 -9.24 66.40
C LEU A 77 -3.18 -10.12 65.47
N VAL A 78 -2.81 -11.39 65.27
CA VAL A 78 -3.44 -12.38 64.36
C VAL A 78 -3.79 -13.69 65.07
N ARG A 79 -4.81 -14.44 64.59
CA ARG A 79 -5.38 -15.62 65.29
C ARG A 79 -4.80 -16.96 64.81
N GLY A 80 -4.33 -17.80 65.74
CA GLY A 80 -4.25 -19.26 65.63
C GLY A 80 -3.67 -19.85 64.32
N GLY A 81 -2.36 -20.13 64.29
CA GLY A 81 -1.71 -20.89 63.20
C GLY A 81 -1.31 -20.07 61.97
N THR A 82 -1.82 -18.84 61.83
CA THR A 82 -1.34 -17.85 60.86
C THR A 82 -0.08 -17.14 61.37
N ALA A 83 1.01 -17.90 61.51
CA ALA A 83 2.27 -17.36 61.99
C ALA A 83 2.87 -16.42 60.93
N CYS A 84 2.57 -15.12 61.01
CA CYS A 84 3.36 -14.09 60.36
C CYS A 84 4.74 -14.12 61.01
N ARG A 85 5.71 -14.81 60.39
CA ARG A 85 7.07 -14.91 60.91
C ARG A 85 7.94 -13.85 60.28
N LEU A 86 8.89 -13.33 61.04
CA LEU A 86 9.94 -12.46 60.51
C LEU A 86 10.75 -13.13 59.40
N LEU A 87 10.94 -14.46 59.47
CA LEU A 87 11.61 -15.27 58.43
C LEU A 87 10.92 -15.22 57.06
N ASP A 88 9.62 -14.88 57.01
CA ASP A 88 8.93 -14.77 55.74
C ASP A 88 9.28 -13.43 55.05
N VAL A 89 9.78 -12.41 55.77
CA VAL A 89 10.07 -11.07 55.22
C VAL A 89 11.42 -11.06 54.51
N ARG A 90 11.41 -10.80 53.20
CA ARG A 90 12.62 -10.59 52.40
C ARG A 90 12.93 -9.10 52.29
N TRP A 91 14.15 -8.71 52.64
CA TRP A 91 14.58 -7.31 52.68
C TRP A 91 15.40 -6.98 51.44
N GLY A 92 14.99 -5.94 50.70
CA GLY A 92 15.51 -5.63 49.38
C GLY A 92 16.18 -4.27 49.26
N ARG A 93 17.24 -4.18 48.44
CA ARG A 93 17.80 -2.91 47.97
C ARG A 93 17.85 -2.90 46.45
N VAL A 94 17.12 -1.98 45.82
CA VAL A 94 17.17 -1.78 44.38
C VAL A 94 18.54 -1.22 43.95
N SER A 95 19.17 -1.87 42.97
CA SER A 95 20.43 -1.41 42.35
C SER A 95 20.18 -0.49 41.13
N GLY A 96 21.04 0.51 40.94
CA GLY A 96 21.00 1.41 39.79
C GLY A 96 19.93 2.51 39.84
N LEU A 97 19.80 3.26 38.73
CA LEU A 97 18.85 4.37 38.58
C LEU A 97 17.67 4.04 37.64
N ALA A 98 17.62 2.82 37.10
CA ALA A 98 16.55 2.37 36.22
C ALA A 98 15.20 2.41 36.96
N ALA A 99 14.13 2.73 36.22
CA ALA A 99 12.78 2.69 36.76
C ALA A 99 12.30 1.23 36.91
N TRP A 100 11.51 0.95 37.96
CA TRP A 100 10.95 -0.36 38.27
C TRP A 100 9.43 -0.28 38.28
N GLU A 101 8.80 -1.02 37.39
CA GLU A 101 7.34 -1.07 37.27
C GLU A 101 6.73 -2.04 38.28
N ASN A 102 5.39 -2.00 38.40
CA ASN A 102 4.62 -2.91 39.27
C ASN A 102 5.05 -2.91 40.74
N CYS A 103 5.62 -1.80 41.20
CA CYS A 103 5.89 -1.58 42.62
C CYS A 103 4.58 -1.22 43.32
N GLU A 104 4.36 -1.78 44.49
CA GLU A 104 3.08 -1.66 45.19
C GLU A 104 3.26 -1.23 46.64
N ALA A 105 2.31 -0.41 47.12
CA ALA A 105 2.16 -0.08 48.53
C ALA A 105 0.69 -0.16 48.91
N VAL A 106 0.37 -0.98 49.93
CA VAL A 106 -0.99 -1.15 50.44
C VAL A 106 -1.10 -0.51 51.81
N GLY A 107 -2.09 0.36 51.98
CA GLY A 107 -2.31 1.08 53.23
C GLY A 107 -3.77 1.52 53.41
N TYR A 108 -4.00 2.37 54.39
CA TYR A 108 -5.32 2.91 54.77
C TYR A 108 -5.37 4.41 54.51
N PRO A 109 -5.52 4.87 53.25
CA PRO A 109 -5.67 6.28 52.98
C PRO A 109 -7.04 6.75 53.44
N ARG A 110 -7.13 8.05 53.68
CA ARG A 110 -8.35 8.72 54.13
C ARG A 110 -9.46 8.65 53.09
N ILE A 111 -9.13 8.56 51.80
CA ILE A 111 -10.15 8.41 50.76
C ILE A 111 -10.98 7.14 50.89
N SER A 112 -10.43 6.09 51.51
CA SER A 112 -11.14 4.84 51.77
C SER A 112 -12.10 4.94 52.96
N LEU A 113 -12.17 6.09 53.64
CA LEU A 113 -13.16 6.37 54.68
C LEU A 113 -14.46 6.87 54.04
N ARG A 114 -15.48 6.01 54.01
CA ARG A 114 -16.87 6.41 53.77
C ARG A 114 -17.54 6.77 55.11
N ASP A 115 -18.34 7.83 55.15
CA ASP A 115 -19.01 8.28 56.38
C ASP A 115 -19.77 7.12 57.06
N GLY A 116 -19.42 6.82 58.31
CA GLY A 116 -20.04 5.76 59.11
C GLY A 116 -19.52 4.33 58.84
N MET A 117 -18.55 4.15 57.93
CA MET A 117 -17.97 2.84 57.58
C MET A 117 -16.54 2.68 58.13
N ARG A 118 -16.08 1.43 58.26
CA ARG A 118 -14.70 1.11 58.66
C ARG A 118 -13.72 1.55 57.55
N PRO A 119 -12.52 2.07 57.89
CA PRO A 119 -11.50 2.36 56.89
C PRO A 119 -11.13 1.10 56.13
N ASP A 120 -11.09 1.20 54.81
CA ASP A 120 -10.69 0.11 53.92
C ASP A 120 -9.26 0.31 53.41
N THR A 121 -8.64 -0.77 52.93
CA THR A 121 -7.31 -0.70 52.32
C THR A 121 -7.39 -0.14 50.91
N GLU A 122 -6.34 0.56 50.48
CA GLU A 122 -6.12 0.96 49.10
C GLU A 122 -4.73 0.51 48.65
N GLN A 123 -4.63 0.08 47.40
CA GLN A 123 -3.38 -0.38 46.81
C GLN A 123 -2.91 0.62 45.76
N ILE A 124 -1.74 1.22 46.02
CA ILE A 124 -1.05 2.06 45.04
C ILE A 124 -0.14 1.16 44.24
N VAL A 125 -0.38 1.07 42.93
CA VAL A 125 0.52 0.41 41.97
C VAL A 125 1.15 1.48 41.08
N GLY A 126 2.47 1.40 40.90
CA GLY A 126 3.19 2.44 40.18
C GLY A 126 4.59 2.05 39.73
N THR A 127 5.22 3.00 39.06
CA THR A 127 6.63 2.91 38.66
C THR A 127 7.51 3.56 39.72
N LEU A 128 8.31 2.77 40.41
CA LEU A 128 9.40 3.24 41.25
C LEU A 128 10.48 3.89 40.38
N LYS A 129 10.85 5.13 40.69
CA LYS A 129 11.89 5.90 39.99
C LYS A 129 13.04 6.18 40.97
N PRO A 130 14.03 5.28 41.10
CA PRO A 130 15.16 5.45 42.02
C PRO A 130 16.01 6.70 41.72
N GLY A 131 15.98 7.19 40.46
CA GLY A 131 16.61 8.45 40.06
C GLY A 131 15.88 9.73 40.50
N SER A 132 14.67 9.61 41.06
CA SER A 132 13.91 10.74 41.61
C SER A 132 14.18 10.89 43.11
N SER A 133 14.22 12.12 43.62
CA SER A 133 14.52 12.44 45.03
C SER A 133 15.84 11.83 45.57
N VAL A 134 16.82 11.53 44.70
CA VAL A 134 18.14 10.97 45.05
C VAL A 134 18.87 11.80 46.10
N LEU A 135 18.83 13.14 46.00
CA LEU A 135 19.46 14.05 46.96
C LEU A 135 18.87 13.96 48.37
N ARG A 136 17.62 13.50 48.49
CA ARG A 136 16.93 13.25 49.77
C ARG A 136 17.03 11.79 50.22
N GLY A 137 17.65 10.92 49.42
CA GLY A 137 17.75 9.49 49.69
C GLY A 137 16.40 8.78 49.75
N ARG A 138 15.39 9.26 49.03
CA ARG A 138 14.03 8.68 49.00
C ARG A 138 13.78 7.89 47.73
N TYR A 139 12.93 6.89 47.84
CA TYR A 139 12.28 6.24 46.71
C TYR A 139 11.02 7.00 46.32
N VAL A 140 10.76 7.14 45.03
CA VAL A 140 9.55 7.79 44.50
C VAL A 140 8.77 6.78 43.68
N LEU A 141 7.52 6.54 44.06
CA LEU A 141 6.56 5.73 43.32
C LEU A 141 5.62 6.66 42.54
N ASP A 142 5.65 6.60 41.21
CA ASP A 142 4.72 7.31 40.33
C ASP A 142 3.50 6.42 40.09
N SER A 143 2.31 6.87 40.50
CA SER A 143 1.07 6.11 40.37
C SER A 143 0.75 5.84 38.90
N SER A 144 0.45 4.59 38.55
CA SER A 144 0.00 4.22 37.20
C SER A 144 -1.42 4.73 36.88
N HIS A 145 -2.13 5.21 37.90
CA HIS A 145 -3.49 5.75 37.79
C HIS A 145 -3.52 7.23 38.18
N ALA A 146 -4.50 7.97 37.64
CA ALA A 146 -4.73 9.35 38.04
C ALA A 146 -5.00 9.44 39.56
N PRO A 147 -4.39 10.41 40.26
CA PRO A 147 -4.61 10.57 41.69
C PRO A 147 -6.10 10.87 41.94
N PRO A 148 -6.67 10.36 43.04
CA PRO A 148 -8.07 10.62 43.33
C PRO A 148 -8.35 12.12 43.49
N PRO A 149 -9.54 12.61 43.09
CA PRO A 149 -9.88 14.03 43.23
C PRO A 149 -9.82 14.46 44.71
N ALA A 150 -9.19 15.60 44.98
CA ALA A 150 -9.07 16.14 46.33
C ALA A 150 -10.46 16.36 46.95
N VAL A 151 -10.73 15.70 48.07
CA VAL A 151 -12.02 15.78 48.76
C VAL A 151 -12.00 16.95 49.75
N GLY A 152 -12.59 18.09 49.37
CA GLY A 152 -12.90 19.21 50.27
C GLY A 152 -12.05 20.47 50.11
N THR A 153 -12.45 21.55 50.78
CA THR A 153 -11.87 22.91 50.70
C THR A 153 -10.53 23.08 51.43
N SER A 154 -9.95 22.01 51.98
CA SER A 154 -8.85 22.08 52.95
C SER A 154 -7.45 21.74 52.40
N GLY A 155 -7.29 21.48 51.09
CA GLY A 155 -5.98 21.17 50.51
C GLY A 155 -5.28 19.94 51.13
N THR A 156 -6.07 19.02 51.71
CA THR A 156 -5.56 17.80 52.34
C THR A 156 -5.33 16.72 51.29
N SER A 157 -4.23 15.97 51.44
CA SER A 157 -3.85 14.91 50.52
C SER A 157 -4.90 13.78 50.47
N PRO A 158 -5.28 13.28 49.27
CA PRO A 158 -6.10 12.08 49.13
C PRO A 158 -5.42 10.82 49.71
N TRP A 159 -4.08 10.81 49.78
CA TRP A 159 -3.26 9.74 50.32
C TRP A 159 -2.98 9.86 51.81
N GLN A 160 -3.55 10.86 52.50
CA GLN A 160 -3.39 11.02 53.94
C GLN A 160 -3.75 9.71 54.67
N GLY A 161 -2.80 9.07 55.35
CA GLY A 161 -2.99 7.75 55.98
C GLY A 161 -2.18 6.61 55.33
N MET A 162 -1.61 6.82 54.14
CA MET A 162 -0.68 5.87 53.51
C MET A 162 0.69 5.80 54.18
N SER A 163 1.07 6.82 54.94
CA SER A 163 2.32 6.86 55.68
C SER A 163 2.50 5.63 56.56
N GLY A 164 3.57 4.88 56.33
CA GLY A 164 3.91 3.65 57.01
C GLY A 164 3.51 2.38 56.26
N ALA A 165 2.88 2.50 55.09
CA ALA A 165 2.65 1.38 54.18
C ALA A 165 4.00 0.81 53.70
N ALA A 166 4.10 -0.50 53.67
CA ALA A 166 5.25 -1.19 53.12
C ALA A 166 5.24 -1.10 51.59
N LEU A 167 6.36 -0.66 51.02
CA LEU A 167 6.61 -0.60 49.59
C LEU A 167 7.35 -1.86 49.15
N PHE A 168 6.77 -2.57 48.19
CA PHE A 168 7.30 -3.82 47.66
C PHE A 168 7.72 -3.69 46.20
N VAL A 169 8.77 -4.45 45.87
CA VAL A 169 9.06 -4.91 44.50
C VAL A 169 9.15 -6.42 44.58
N ASP A 170 8.34 -7.12 43.79
CA ASP A 170 8.17 -8.57 43.91
C ASP A 170 7.95 -8.98 45.39
N GLU A 171 8.61 -10.01 45.88
CA GLU A 171 8.50 -10.47 47.26
C GLU A 171 9.36 -9.67 48.27
N TYR A 172 10.08 -8.64 47.82
CA TYR A 172 11.01 -7.88 48.64
C TYR A 172 10.40 -6.59 49.17
N LEU A 173 10.42 -6.45 50.49
CA LEU A 173 10.20 -5.16 51.15
C LEU A 173 11.37 -4.25 50.78
N ILE A 174 11.12 -3.13 50.10
CA ILE A 174 12.15 -2.19 49.66
C ILE A 174 12.01 -0.80 50.28
N GLY A 175 10.88 -0.48 50.89
CA GLY A 175 10.74 0.78 51.60
C GLY A 175 9.51 0.92 52.47
N VAL A 176 9.41 2.07 53.14
CA VAL A 176 8.28 2.48 53.98
C VAL A 176 7.79 3.82 53.45
N VAL A 177 6.53 3.88 53.01
CA VAL A 177 5.90 5.12 52.53
C VAL A 177 5.98 6.20 53.61
N SER A 178 6.46 7.39 53.25
CA SER A 178 6.68 8.51 54.19
C SER A 178 5.93 9.79 53.82
N GLY A 179 5.39 9.91 52.61
CA GLY A 179 4.55 11.06 52.26
C GLY A 179 4.22 11.14 50.77
N ASP A 180 3.46 12.15 50.39
CA ASP A 180 3.03 12.41 49.02
C ASP A 180 3.24 13.90 48.65
N PRO A 181 4.08 14.22 47.65
CA PRO A 181 4.38 15.61 47.31
C PRO A 181 3.22 16.27 46.55
N ALA A 182 2.58 17.26 47.16
CA ALA A 182 1.44 18.00 46.60
C ALA A 182 1.77 18.72 45.26
N GLN A 183 3.05 19.05 45.00
CA GLN A 183 3.46 19.73 43.76
C GLN A 183 3.28 18.87 42.50
N TRP A 184 3.06 17.56 42.65
CA TRP A 184 2.80 16.61 41.57
C TRP A 184 1.34 16.21 41.47
N GLY A 185 0.43 17.04 41.98
CA GLY A 185 -1.01 16.74 41.98
C GLY A 185 -1.38 15.48 42.75
N HIS A 186 -0.56 15.05 43.71
CA HIS A 186 -0.68 13.78 44.44
C HIS A 186 -0.51 12.52 43.57
N ALA A 187 0.02 12.62 42.35
CA ALA A 187 0.29 11.45 41.49
C ALA A 187 1.47 10.59 41.97
N ARG A 188 2.19 11.03 43.01
CA ARG A 188 3.43 10.39 43.50
C ARG A 188 3.40 10.17 45.01
N VAL A 189 4.11 9.13 45.44
CA VAL A 189 4.36 8.82 46.86
C VAL A 189 5.87 8.64 47.07
N GLU A 190 6.39 9.22 48.15
CA GLU A 190 7.78 9.06 48.60
C GLU A 190 7.88 7.99 49.69
N ALA A 191 8.94 7.16 49.63
CA ALA A 191 9.23 6.12 50.61
C ALA A 191 10.69 6.18 51.08
N VAL A 192 10.91 5.80 52.35
CA VAL A 192 12.23 5.55 52.93
C VAL A 192 12.74 4.20 52.44
N PRO A 193 13.92 4.10 51.82
CA PRO A 193 14.48 2.81 51.42
C PRO A 193 14.75 1.93 52.65
N ILE A 194 14.33 0.66 52.60
CA ILE A 194 14.41 -0.24 53.76
C ILE A 194 15.84 -0.51 54.21
N PHE A 195 16.81 -0.43 53.29
CA PHE A 195 18.21 -0.63 53.62
C PHE A 195 18.74 0.47 54.56
N VAL A 196 18.12 1.66 54.57
CA VAL A 196 18.41 2.74 55.52
C VAL A 196 17.90 2.38 56.92
N VAL A 197 16.74 1.73 57.01
CA VAL A 197 16.14 1.25 58.26
C VAL A 197 16.95 0.08 58.83
N VAL A 198 17.25 -0.93 58.01
CA VAL A 198 18.03 -2.11 58.42
C VAL A 198 19.47 -1.76 58.78
N ALA A 199 20.07 -0.72 58.17
CA ALA A 199 21.40 -0.26 58.54
C ALA A 199 21.48 0.31 59.97
N ASP A 200 20.35 0.73 60.56
CA ASP A 200 20.30 1.30 61.90
C ASP A 200 20.51 0.23 62.99
N ALA A 201 21.51 0.46 63.85
CA ALA A 201 21.84 -0.49 64.92
C ALA A 201 20.74 -0.58 66.00
N GLY A 202 19.96 0.47 66.20
CA GLY A 202 18.80 0.47 67.10
C GLY A 202 17.70 -0.43 66.57
N PHE A 203 17.40 -0.34 65.27
CA PHE A 203 16.42 -1.18 64.61
C PHE A 203 16.80 -2.67 64.70
N ARG A 204 18.04 -3.02 64.32
CA ARG A 204 18.50 -4.42 64.38
C ARG A 204 18.39 -5.01 65.79
N ARG A 205 18.79 -4.26 66.83
CA ARG A 205 18.66 -4.72 68.22
C ARG A 205 17.21 -4.93 68.63
N ALA A 206 16.30 -4.05 68.22
CA ALA A 206 14.88 -4.18 68.53
C ALA A 206 14.26 -5.42 67.86
N VAL A 207 14.62 -5.68 66.60
CA VAL A 207 14.16 -6.85 65.85
C VAL A 207 14.78 -8.15 66.39
N GLU A 208 16.08 -8.17 66.69
CA GLU A 208 16.75 -9.33 67.29
C GLU A 208 16.20 -9.65 68.68
N ALA A 209 15.94 -8.64 69.51
CA ALA A 209 15.36 -8.83 70.84
C ALA A 209 13.94 -9.40 70.80
N ALA A 210 13.12 -9.01 69.81
CA ALA A 210 11.72 -9.41 69.72
C ALA A 210 11.49 -10.69 68.89
N ALA A 211 12.34 -10.99 67.90
CA ALA A 211 12.13 -12.09 66.96
C ALA A 211 13.37 -13.00 66.75
N GLY A 212 14.50 -12.74 67.41
CA GLY A 212 15.67 -13.62 67.42
C GLY A 212 16.44 -13.69 66.09
N LEU A 213 16.21 -12.75 65.17
CA LEU A 213 16.81 -12.73 63.82
C LEU A 213 17.31 -11.33 63.46
N CYS A 214 18.44 -11.29 62.76
CA CYS A 214 18.97 -10.07 62.18
C CYS A 214 18.52 -9.96 60.71
N PRO A 215 17.85 -8.87 60.31
CA PRO A 215 17.45 -8.67 58.93
C PRO A 215 18.67 -8.46 58.02
N GLU A 216 18.76 -9.24 56.95
CA GLU A 216 19.80 -9.15 55.93
C GLU A 216 19.21 -8.57 54.64
N VAL A 217 19.82 -7.48 54.14
CA VAL A 217 19.37 -6.81 52.91
C VAL A 217 20.03 -7.44 51.71
N VAL A 218 19.22 -7.94 50.79
CA VAL A 218 19.66 -8.48 49.51
C VAL A 218 19.65 -7.36 48.47
N GLU A 219 20.75 -7.22 47.73
CA GLU A 219 20.77 -6.34 46.57
C GLU A 219 19.95 -6.96 45.43
N ILE A 220 18.94 -6.23 45.00
CA ILE A 220 18.05 -6.59 43.91
C ILE A 220 18.61 -5.89 42.66
N GLY A 221 19.44 -6.64 41.94
CA GLY A 221 19.72 -6.37 40.55
C GLY A 221 18.42 -6.44 39.76
N ARG A 222 18.21 -5.54 38.79
CA ARG A 222 17.13 -5.77 37.81
C ARG A 222 17.44 -7.13 37.18
N PRO A 223 16.60 -8.15 37.34
CA PRO A 223 16.75 -9.34 36.52
C PRO A 223 16.71 -8.86 35.06
N ALA A 224 17.60 -9.34 34.19
CA ALA A 224 17.26 -9.30 32.76
C ALA A 224 15.87 -9.94 32.67
N PRO A 225 14.86 -9.24 32.11
CA PRO A 225 13.47 -9.42 32.50
C PRO A 225 13.05 -10.89 32.38
N GLN A 226 12.82 -11.53 33.52
CA GLN A 226 12.10 -12.80 33.60
C GLN A 226 10.61 -12.46 33.73
N VAL A 227 9.89 -12.69 32.63
CA VAL A 227 8.45 -12.56 32.49
C VAL A 227 7.78 -13.68 33.29
N VAL A 228 6.87 -13.34 34.21
CA VAL A 228 5.84 -14.25 34.73
C VAL A 228 4.50 -13.54 34.48
N ASN A 229 3.90 -13.71 33.30
CA ASN A 229 2.68 -14.51 33.08
C ASN A 229 1.81 -14.58 34.35
N GLU A 230 0.74 -13.81 34.53
CA GLU A 230 -0.46 -13.70 33.68
C GLU A 230 -1.03 -12.26 33.83
N ALA A 231 -1.35 -11.46 32.81
CA ALA A 231 -1.53 -11.69 31.39
C ALA A 231 -0.85 -10.56 30.58
N ALA A 232 0.47 -10.57 30.55
CA ALA A 232 1.17 -10.34 29.30
C ALA A 232 1.36 -11.73 28.72
N ALA A 233 0.60 -12.10 27.68
CA ALA A 233 0.98 -13.26 26.89
C ALA A 233 2.45 -13.06 26.51
N SER A 234 3.26 -14.08 26.78
CA SER A 234 4.69 -14.10 26.52
C SER A 234 5.03 -13.49 25.16
N CYS A 235 6.05 -12.61 25.13
CA CYS A 235 6.84 -12.39 23.92
C CYS A 235 7.94 -13.47 23.76
N GLU A 236 7.82 -14.63 24.43
CA GLU A 236 8.09 -15.88 23.73
C GLU A 236 6.81 -16.15 22.96
N GLY A 237 6.82 -15.87 21.65
CA GLY A 237 5.79 -16.46 20.80
C GLY A 237 5.72 -17.95 21.10
N ASP A 238 4.53 -18.47 21.41
CA ASP A 238 4.32 -19.92 21.48
C ASP A 238 4.62 -20.46 20.08
N TRP A 239 5.88 -20.83 19.86
CA TRP A 239 6.36 -21.38 18.61
C TRP A 239 5.75 -22.77 18.49
N VAL A 240 4.72 -22.88 17.67
CA VAL A 240 4.06 -24.15 17.37
C VAL A 240 4.49 -24.63 16.00
N PRO A 241 4.60 -25.95 15.76
CA PRO A 241 4.75 -26.45 14.40
C PRO A 241 3.61 -25.94 13.52
N ALA A 242 3.91 -25.47 12.32
CA ALA A 242 2.90 -24.92 11.41
C ALA A 242 1.80 -25.93 11.07
N ALA A 243 2.14 -27.22 11.00
CA ALA A 243 1.18 -28.32 10.81
C ALA A 243 0.18 -28.49 11.97
N ASP A 244 0.54 -28.08 13.19
CA ASP A 244 -0.28 -28.23 14.41
C ASP A 244 -1.04 -26.93 14.77
N ALA A 245 -0.87 -25.86 13.97
CA ALA A 245 -1.49 -24.57 14.21
C ALA A 245 -3.01 -24.62 14.02
N ASP A 246 -3.76 -23.92 14.87
CA ASP A 246 -5.21 -23.76 14.73
C ASP A 246 -5.54 -22.57 13.81
N PRO A 247 -6.26 -22.74 12.69
CA PRO A 247 -6.55 -21.63 11.77
C PRO A 247 -7.27 -20.44 12.45
N VAL A 248 -8.13 -20.70 13.45
CA VAL A 248 -8.90 -19.62 14.12
C VAL A 248 -7.98 -18.71 14.94
N SER A 249 -6.98 -19.26 15.64
CA SER A 249 -6.00 -18.44 16.38
C SER A 249 -5.16 -17.55 15.45
N PHE A 250 -4.95 -17.97 14.20
CA PHE A 250 -4.21 -17.23 13.17
C PHE A 250 -5.08 -16.29 12.30
N GLY A 251 -6.32 -15.98 12.70
CA GLY A 251 -7.13 -14.93 12.06
C GLY A 251 -8.18 -15.45 11.07
N VAL A 252 -8.33 -16.77 10.91
CA VAL A 252 -9.41 -17.33 10.09
C VAL A 252 -10.74 -17.17 10.84
N HIS A 253 -11.71 -16.51 10.20
CA HIS A 253 -13.06 -16.38 10.76
C HIS A 253 -13.75 -17.74 10.89
N ARG A 254 -14.53 -17.87 11.97
CA ARG A 254 -15.45 -19.00 12.16
C ARG A 254 -16.55 -18.97 11.09
N ALA A 255 -17.00 -20.14 10.69
CA ALA A 255 -18.16 -20.31 9.81
C ALA A 255 -19.44 -20.46 10.65
N PRO A 256 -20.64 -20.30 10.04
CA PRO A 256 -21.90 -20.49 10.75
C PRO A 256 -22.01 -21.90 11.35
N ASP A 257 -22.65 -22.01 12.52
CA ASP A 257 -22.81 -23.30 13.20
C ASP A 257 -23.59 -24.30 12.33
N ALA A 258 -23.02 -25.48 12.12
CA ALA A 258 -23.67 -26.62 11.48
C ALA A 258 -23.39 -27.89 12.28
N PHE A 259 -24.46 -28.59 12.66
CA PHE A 259 -24.35 -29.79 13.51
C PHE A 259 -23.46 -30.86 12.86
N GLY A 260 -22.41 -31.29 13.58
CA GLY A 260 -21.47 -32.31 13.11
C GLY A 260 -20.31 -31.79 12.26
N HIS A 261 -20.18 -30.47 12.07
CA HIS A 261 -19.09 -29.85 11.32
C HIS A 261 -18.18 -28.99 12.22
N PRO A 262 -16.88 -28.84 11.89
CA PRO A 262 -15.93 -28.02 12.65
C PRO A 262 -16.20 -26.51 12.50
N ASP A 263 -15.58 -25.71 13.38
CA ASP A 263 -15.72 -24.24 13.47
C ASP A 263 -15.29 -23.50 12.19
N VAL A 264 -14.49 -24.13 11.33
CA VAL A 264 -14.10 -23.63 10.01
C VAL A 264 -14.55 -24.60 8.92
N VAL A 265 -14.86 -24.10 7.72
CA VAL A 265 -15.14 -24.96 6.56
C VAL A 265 -13.86 -25.60 6.03
N GLN A 266 -14.02 -26.70 5.28
CA GLN A 266 -12.94 -27.26 4.48
C GLN A 266 -12.42 -26.21 3.49
N TYR A 267 -11.10 -26.11 3.33
CA TYR A 267 -10.51 -25.17 2.39
C TYR A 267 -10.88 -25.54 0.96
N VAL A 268 -11.32 -24.54 0.19
CA VAL A 268 -11.49 -24.66 -1.25
C VAL A 268 -10.27 -23.99 -1.90
N PRO A 269 -9.51 -24.71 -2.75
CA PRO A 269 -8.36 -24.15 -3.45
C PRO A 269 -8.70 -22.89 -4.23
N ARG A 270 -7.78 -21.92 -4.20
CA ARG A 270 -7.89 -20.62 -4.87
C ARG A 270 -6.90 -20.53 -6.03
N CYS A 271 -7.20 -19.72 -7.03
CA CYS A 271 -6.30 -19.53 -8.19
C CYS A 271 -4.92 -18.98 -7.79
N VAL A 272 -4.86 -18.19 -6.72
CA VAL A 272 -3.62 -17.61 -6.19
C VAL A 272 -2.71 -18.64 -5.50
N ASP A 273 -3.22 -19.82 -5.15
CA ASP A 273 -2.46 -20.82 -4.38
C ASP A 273 -1.15 -21.19 -5.07
N VAL A 274 -1.14 -21.30 -6.41
CA VAL A 274 0.06 -21.59 -7.20
C VAL A 274 1.13 -20.50 -7.02
N GLN A 275 0.71 -19.23 -6.98
CA GLN A 275 1.63 -18.12 -6.78
C GLN A 275 2.13 -18.08 -5.32
N VAL A 276 1.24 -18.32 -4.36
CA VAL A 276 1.60 -18.39 -2.93
C VAL A 276 2.63 -19.49 -2.69
N ASP A 277 2.37 -20.70 -3.21
CA ASP A 277 3.25 -21.86 -3.06
C ASP A 277 4.63 -21.55 -3.65
N ALA A 278 4.70 -21.06 -4.90
CA ALA A 278 5.96 -20.69 -5.55
C ALA A 278 6.76 -19.60 -4.79
N ARG A 279 6.07 -18.63 -4.18
CA ARG A 279 6.75 -17.58 -3.37
C ARG A 279 7.24 -18.12 -2.04
N LEU A 280 6.47 -18.98 -1.37
CA LEU A 280 6.87 -19.59 -0.11
C LEU A 280 8.09 -20.50 -0.30
N GLU A 281 8.14 -21.28 -1.39
CA GLU A 281 9.31 -22.08 -1.76
C GLU A 281 10.58 -21.22 -1.92
N ALA A 282 10.48 -20.10 -2.65
CA ALA A 282 11.61 -19.17 -2.82
C ALA A 282 12.05 -18.50 -1.49
N LEU A 283 11.08 -18.14 -0.64
CA LEU A 283 11.34 -17.52 0.66
C LEU A 283 11.92 -18.52 1.68
N ALA A 284 11.62 -19.81 1.55
CA ALA A 284 12.21 -20.84 2.39
C ALA A 284 13.74 -20.93 2.25
N GLU A 285 14.29 -20.58 1.08
CA GLU A 285 15.73 -20.57 0.83
C GLU A 285 16.42 -19.27 1.28
N THR A 286 15.71 -18.14 1.13
CA THR A 286 16.30 -16.79 1.21
C THR A 286 15.87 -15.96 2.43
N GLY A 287 14.81 -16.39 3.13
CA GLY A 287 14.08 -15.56 4.07
C GLY A 287 13.34 -14.41 3.36
N GLY A 288 12.61 -13.60 4.12
CA GLY A 288 11.88 -12.46 3.56
C GLY A 288 10.44 -12.36 4.03
N MET A 289 9.65 -11.56 3.34
CA MET A 289 8.26 -11.29 3.70
C MET A 289 7.33 -11.57 2.51
N LEU A 290 6.21 -12.25 2.79
CA LEU A 290 5.09 -12.42 1.88
C LEU A 290 3.86 -11.72 2.46
N LEU A 291 3.27 -10.83 1.67
CA LEU A 291 2.11 -10.04 2.03
C LEU A 291 0.94 -10.39 1.11
N LEU A 292 -0.17 -10.87 1.68
CA LEU A 292 -1.43 -11.01 0.96
C LEU A 292 -2.33 -9.80 1.19
N THR A 293 -2.71 -9.15 0.11
CA THR A 293 -3.63 -8.00 0.09
C THR A 293 -5.01 -8.40 -0.44
N GLY A 294 -6.04 -7.61 -0.13
CA GLY A 294 -7.41 -7.89 -0.57
C GLY A 294 -8.48 -7.40 0.42
N ASP A 295 -9.74 -7.46 -0.01
CA ASP A 295 -10.87 -6.93 0.75
C ASP A 295 -11.09 -7.67 2.10
N SER A 296 -11.76 -6.98 3.03
CA SER A 296 -12.15 -7.59 4.31
C SER A 296 -12.99 -8.85 4.09
N ALA A 297 -12.68 -9.92 4.83
CA ALA A 297 -13.29 -11.25 4.68
C ALA A 297 -13.18 -11.91 3.28
N ALA A 298 -12.25 -11.49 2.40
CA ALA A 298 -12.00 -12.15 1.11
C ALA A 298 -11.37 -13.57 1.21
N GLY A 299 -10.91 -13.94 2.40
CA GLY A 299 -10.26 -15.24 2.67
C GLY A 299 -8.72 -15.18 2.75
N LYS A 300 -8.12 -14.00 2.87
CA LYS A 300 -6.65 -13.78 2.91
C LYS A 300 -5.94 -14.66 3.94
N SER A 301 -6.35 -14.55 5.21
CA SER A 301 -5.76 -15.32 6.30
C SER A 301 -5.91 -16.82 6.08
N ARG A 302 -7.03 -17.27 5.49
CA ARG A 302 -7.21 -18.71 5.19
C ARG A 302 -6.32 -19.19 4.04
N ALA A 303 -6.24 -18.45 2.93
CA ALA A 303 -5.39 -18.83 1.80
C ALA A 303 -3.90 -18.87 2.19
N LEU A 304 -3.43 -17.85 2.93
CA LEU A 304 -2.05 -17.80 3.42
C LEU A 304 -1.74 -18.91 4.42
N PHE A 305 -2.70 -19.23 5.30
CA PHE A 305 -2.54 -20.29 6.31
C PHE A 305 -2.39 -21.65 5.65
N GLU A 306 -3.21 -21.93 4.64
CA GLU A 306 -3.16 -23.19 3.91
C GLU A 306 -1.88 -23.31 3.06
N GLY A 307 -1.42 -22.21 2.45
CA GLY A 307 -0.11 -22.16 1.81
C GLY A 307 1.04 -22.42 2.79
N MET A 308 0.99 -21.83 3.99
CA MET A 308 1.98 -22.08 5.05
C MET A 308 2.00 -23.55 5.47
N VAL A 309 0.84 -24.16 5.74
CA VAL A 309 0.77 -25.58 6.15
C VAL A 309 1.29 -26.52 5.05
N ARG A 310 0.99 -26.25 3.78
CA ARG A 310 1.47 -27.06 2.64
C ARG A 310 2.98 -27.00 2.44
N ASN A 311 3.57 -25.80 2.51
CA ASN A 311 4.97 -25.57 2.09
C ASN A 311 5.94 -25.48 3.27
N LEU A 312 5.46 -25.05 4.44
CA LEU A 312 6.27 -24.78 5.65
C LEU A 312 5.77 -25.58 6.87
N GLY A 313 5.06 -26.70 6.65
CA GLY A 313 4.44 -27.50 7.73
C GLY A 313 5.40 -27.95 8.85
N ASP A 314 6.66 -28.23 8.49
CA ASP A 314 7.72 -28.63 9.42
C ASP A 314 8.38 -27.44 10.16
N TRP A 315 8.02 -26.20 9.84
CA TRP A 315 8.58 -24.98 10.42
C TRP A 315 7.80 -24.58 11.67
N SER A 316 8.45 -23.83 12.56
CA SER A 316 7.78 -23.25 13.72
C SER A 316 7.15 -21.90 13.37
N VAL A 317 5.88 -21.69 13.72
CA VAL A 317 5.16 -20.42 13.51
C VAL A 317 4.80 -19.76 14.85
N CYS A 318 4.85 -18.43 14.87
CA CYS A 318 4.40 -17.60 15.99
C CYS A 318 3.52 -16.45 15.45
N LYS A 319 2.38 -16.21 16.09
CA LYS A 319 1.58 -14.97 15.93
C LYS A 319 1.79 -14.09 17.17
N PRO A 320 2.63 -13.04 17.10
CA PRO A 320 2.82 -12.13 18.22
C PRO A 320 1.55 -11.31 18.51
N ASP A 321 1.36 -10.90 19.77
CA ASP A 321 0.34 -9.90 20.11
C ASP A 321 0.71 -8.57 19.42
N PRO A 322 -0.22 -7.80 18.84
CA PRO A 322 0.09 -6.51 18.22
C PRO A 322 0.80 -5.49 19.13
N ASP A 323 0.62 -5.60 20.45
CA ASP A 323 1.29 -4.75 21.43
C ASP A 323 2.65 -5.32 21.90
N ALA A 324 3.06 -6.48 21.38
CA ALA A 324 4.34 -7.11 21.71
C ALA A 324 5.54 -6.39 21.07
N ASP A 325 6.63 -6.26 21.83
CA ASP A 325 7.93 -5.86 21.28
C ASP A 325 8.48 -6.96 20.36
N LEU A 326 8.38 -6.74 19.05
CA LEU A 326 8.80 -7.70 18.03
C LEU A 326 10.32 -7.92 18.00
N SER A 327 11.12 -7.01 18.57
CA SER A 327 12.58 -7.20 18.65
C SER A 327 12.91 -8.41 19.51
N SER A 328 12.12 -8.69 20.55
CA SER A 328 12.35 -9.85 21.43
C SER A 328 12.39 -11.20 20.68
N LEU A 329 11.70 -11.32 19.54
CA LEU A 329 11.68 -12.52 18.69
C LEU A 329 13.07 -12.89 18.14
N HIS A 330 14.03 -11.95 18.11
CA HIS A 330 15.41 -12.19 17.70
C HIS A 330 16.32 -12.74 18.82
N SER A 331 15.84 -12.86 20.06
CA SER A 331 16.70 -13.16 21.23
C SER A 331 16.80 -14.65 21.56
N SER A 332 16.11 -15.52 20.82
CA SER A 332 16.04 -16.96 21.07
C SER A 332 17.33 -17.68 20.63
N SER A 333 17.99 -18.37 21.57
CA SER A 333 19.33 -18.99 21.39
C SER A 333 19.31 -20.34 20.65
N GLY A 334 18.49 -20.47 19.60
CA GLY A 334 18.39 -21.67 18.73
C GLY A 334 18.75 -21.37 17.28
N SER A 335 18.80 -22.38 16.40
CA SER A 335 18.95 -22.13 14.96
C SER A 335 17.76 -21.32 14.47
N ASP A 336 17.99 -20.07 14.05
CA ASP A 336 16.94 -19.16 13.56
C ASP A 336 16.46 -19.49 12.13
N HIS A 337 16.99 -20.57 11.54
CA HIS A 337 16.47 -21.16 10.32
C HIS A 337 15.19 -21.96 10.62
N GLN A 338 14.21 -21.92 9.72
CA GLN A 338 12.91 -22.60 9.83
C GLN A 338 11.88 -21.96 10.80
N LYS A 339 11.84 -20.63 10.88
CA LYS A 339 10.87 -19.87 11.69
C LYS A 339 9.98 -18.98 10.84
N VAL A 340 8.68 -18.94 11.16
CA VAL A 340 7.64 -18.13 10.54
C VAL A 340 7.04 -17.14 11.53
N VAL A 341 7.07 -15.84 11.21
CA VAL A 341 6.37 -14.79 11.97
C VAL A 341 5.06 -14.46 11.25
N TRP A 342 3.93 -14.67 11.91
CA TRP A 342 2.60 -14.42 11.36
C TRP A 342 2.01 -13.10 11.85
N LEU A 343 1.84 -12.13 10.95
CA LEU A 343 1.33 -10.79 11.22
C LEU A 343 -0.05 -10.61 10.58
N ASP A 344 -1.09 -11.01 11.31
CA ASP A 344 -2.48 -10.89 10.89
C ASP A 344 -2.96 -9.44 11.00
N ASP A 345 -3.46 -8.86 9.90
CA ASP A 345 -3.77 -7.43 9.80
C ASP A 345 -2.52 -6.56 10.11
N LEU A 346 -1.53 -6.60 9.21
CA LEU A 346 -0.18 -6.02 9.32
C LEU A 346 -0.16 -4.60 9.88
N HIS A 347 -1.14 -3.76 9.55
CA HIS A 347 -1.23 -2.37 10.03
C HIS A 347 -1.23 -2.24 11.56
N ASN A 348 -1.60 -3.28 12.30
CA ASN A 348 -1.53 -3.31 13.76
C ASN A 348 -0.09 -3.39 14.29
N TYR A 349 0.87 -3.84 13.47
CA TYR A 349 2.27 -4.01 13.83
C TYR A 349 3.18 -2.91 13.27
N LEU A 350 2.65 -2.01 12.43
CA LEU A 350 3.42 -0.93 11.79
C LEU A 350 3.53 0.30 12.71
N ARG A 351 4.07 0.09 13.91
CA ARG A 351 4.30 1.11 14.93
C ARG A 351 5.79 1.47 14.98
N SER A 352 6.13 2.62 15.60
CA SER A 352 7.53 3.02 15.79
C SER A 352 8.35 2.01 16.62
N ASP A 353 7.68 1.23 17.46
CA ASP A 353 8.22 0.15 18.30
C ASP A 353 7.87 -1.26 17.80
N GLY A 354 7.17 -1.38 16.66
CA GLY A 354 6.74 -2.65 16.08
C GLY A 354 7.66 -3.15 14.96
N LEU A 355 7.08 -3.51 13.81
CA LEU A 355 7.85 -3.96 12.65
C LEU A 355 8.40 -2.74 11.91
N THR A 356 9.71 -2.51 12.08
CA THR A 356 10.46 -1.47 11.37
C THR A 356 11.26 -2.06 10.22
N PRO A 357 11.69 -1.27 9.21
CA PRO A 357 12.55 -1.74 8.12
C PRO A 357 13.84 -2.40 8.63
N SER A 358 14.46 -1.84 9.68
CA SER A 358 15.67 -2.39 10.29
C SER A 358 15.44 -3.73 10.98
N LEU A 359 14.26 -3.94 11.57
CA LEU A 359 13.89 -5.21 12.19
C LEU A 359 13.54 -6.26 11.13
N LEU A 360 12.83 -5.88 10.07
CA LEU A 360 12.56 -6.76 8.93
C LEU A 360 13.87 -7.25 8.30
N ASP A 361 14.81 -6.34 8.02
CA ASP A 361 16.15 -6.67 7.50
C ASP A 361 16.91 -7.64 8.42
N GLN A 362 16.71 -7.58 9.74
CA GLN A 362 17.29 -8.53 10.68
C GLN A 362 16.65 -9.92 10.58
N PHE A 363 15.32 -9.99 10.41
CA PHE A 363 14.62 -11.26 10.16
C PHE A 363 15.10 -11.91 8.86
N VAL A 364 15.23 -11.13 7.78
CA VAL A 364 15.71 -11.63 6.48
C VAL A 364 17.14 -12.17 6.59
N ARG A 365 18.07 -11.43 7.23
CA ARG A 365 19.46 -11.89 7.42
C ARG A 365 19.60 -13.22 8.17
N ARG A 366 18.60 -13.61 8.94
CA ARG A 366 18.58 -14.87 9.70
C ARG A 366 17.86 -16.00 8.97
N GLY A 367 17.30 -15.75 7.79
CA GLY A 367 16.52 -16.73 7.03
C GLY A 367 15.12 -16.98 7.62
N MET A 368 14.54 -16.00 8.31
CA MET A 368 13.16 -16.08 8.80
C MET A 368 12.17 -15.65 7.70
N VAL A 369 10.98 -16.24 7.73
CA VAL A 369 9.87 -15.90 6.83
C VAL A 369 8.81 -15.11 7.60
N VAL A 370 8.42 -13.94 7.10
CA VAL A 370 7.34 -13.13 7.65
C VAL A 370 6.12 -13.28 6.75
N LEU A 371 5.02 -13.81 7.28
CA LEU A 371 3.75 -13.93 6.58
C LEU A 371 2.78 -12.90 7.13
N ALA A 372 2.23 -12.07 6.25
CA ALA A 372 1.37 -10.97 6.66
C ALA A 372 0.12 -10.86 5.79
N THR A 373 -0.97 -10.38 6.40
CA THR A 373 -2.19 -10.02 5.69
C THR A 373 -2.46 -8.53 5.83
N LEU A 374 -2.91 -7.87 4.77
CA LEU A 374 -3.27 -6.45 4.82
C LEU A 374 -4.54 -6.22 4.00
N ARG A 375 -5.37 -5.26 4.42
CA ARG A 375 -6.57 -4.88 3.67
C ARG A 375 -6.17 -3.96 2.53
N THR A 376 -6.84 -4.07 1.39
CA THR A 376 -6.58 -3.23 0.21
C THR A 376 -6.59 -1.74 0.58
N GLU A 377 -7.58 -1.30 1.37
CA GLU A 377 -7.66 0.06 1.88
C GLU A 377 -6.38 0.46 2.64
N PHE A 378 -5.93 -0.28 3.65
CA PHE A 378 -4.71 0.08 4.39
C PHE A 378 -3.45 -0.04 3.54
N HIS A 379 -3.38 -1.02 2.63
CA HIS A 379 -2.30 -1.11 1.65
C HIS A 379 -2.24 0.21 0.89
N GLU A 380 -3.31 0.62 0.21
CA GLU A 380 -3.41 1.90 -0.51
C GLU A 380 -3.04 3.10 0.37
N HIS A 381 -3.32 3.12 1.68
CA HIS A 381 -2.96 4.26 2.56
C HIS A 381 -1.51 4.26 3.07
N TYR A 382 -0.89 3.10 3.32
CA TYR A 382 0.52 3.05 3.73
C TYR A 382 1.47 3.01 2.54
N THR A 383 0.97 2.48 1.43
CA THR A 383 1.64 2.50 0.15
C THR A 383 1.18 3.67 -0.69
N ASP A 384 0.40 4.64 -0.16
CA ASP A 384 -0.22 5.82 -0.81
C ASP A 384 0.78 6.56 -1.69
N GLU A 385 1.12 5.91 -2.81
CA GLU A 385 0.76 6.07 -4.21
C GLU A 385 1.05 7.44 -4.81
N GLU A 386 1.42 8.41 -3.95
CA GLU A 386 2.39 9.45 -4.29
C GLU A 386 3.82 8.89 -4.40
N ASP A 387 4.08 7.71 -3.80
CA ASP A 387 5.35 6.96 -3.84
C ASP A 387 5.40 5.90 -4.96
N GLY A 388 4.30 5.71 -5.72
CA GLY A 388 4.35 4.90 -6.94
C GLY A 388 5.38 5.49 -7.90
N PRO A 389 6.12 4.69 -8.69
CA PRO A 389 7.14 5.23 -9.57
C PRO A 389 6.47 6.08 -10.66
N SER A 390 6.38 7.38 -10.37
CA SER A 390 5.92 8.42 -11.27
C SER A 390 7.14 9.11 -11.87
N LEU A 391 7.07 9.38 -13.16
CA LEU A 391 8.09 10.10 -13.94
C LEU A 391 8.48 11.45 -13.31
N SER A 392 7.61 12.08 -12.51
CA SER A 392 7.83 13.41 -11.92
C SER A 392 8.25 13.41 -10.45
N ARG A 393 8.00 12.33 -9.70
CA ARG A 393 8.06 12.34 -8.22
C ARG A 393 9.34 11.78 -7.61
N SER A 394 10.23 11.20 -8.43
CA SER A 394 11.51 10.62 -7.96
C SER A 394 12.36 11.58 -7.12
N THR A 395 12.14 12.89 -7.23
CA THR A 395 12.87 13.96 -6.54
C THR A 395 12.02 14.85 -5.61
N GLY A 396 10.75 14.50 -5.35
CA GLY A 396 9.85 15.25 -4.45
C GLY A 396 10.01 14.85 -2.97
N PRO A 397 9.70 15.71 -1.98
CA PRO A 397 9.74 15.32 -0.57
C PRO A 397 8.79 14.15 -0.36
N ARG A 398 9.31 13.05 0.15
CA ARG A 398 8.54 11.81 0.33
C ARG A 398 7.94 11.73 1.73
N LEU A 399 6.88 10.95 1.81
CA LEU A 399 6.23 10.53 3.04
C LEU A 399 6.51 9.04 3.32
N PRO A 400 7.75 8.49 3.19
CA PRO A 400 7.92 7.07 3.44
C PRO A 400 7.90 6.93 4.96
N SER A 401 6.71 6.72 5.49
CA SER A 401 6.54 6.23 6.84
C SER A 401 7.30 4.90 6.94
N SER A 402 7.92 4.64 8.09
CA SER A 402 8.44 3.31 8.42
C SER A 402 7.49 2.16 7.97
N PRO A 403 6.15 2.27 8.17
CA PRO A 403 5.14 1.39 7.57
C PRO A 403 5.25 1.12 6.06
N GLY A 404 5.34 2.16 5.23
CA GLY A 404 5.36 2.02 3.76
C GLY A 404 6.59 1.28 3.27
N ARG A 405 7.76 1.51 3.90
CA ARG A 405 9.02 0.81 3.58
C ARG A 405 8.97 -0.68 3.90
N VAL A 406 8.34 -1.06 5.00
CA VAL A 406 8.13 -2.46 5.37
C VAL A 406 7.24 -3.16 4.34
N ILE A 407 6.16 -2.49 3.91
CA ILE A 407 5.25 -3.05 2.92
C ILE A 407 5.95 -3.19 1.55
N ARG A 408 6.72 -2.20 1.09
CA ARG A 408 7.47 -2.28 -0.18
C ARG A 408 8.54 -3.37 -0.21
N ALA A 409 9.08 -3.76 0.94
CA ALA A 409 10.06 -4.84 1.03
C ALA A 409 9.45 -6.25 0.92
N ALA A 410 8.12 -6.39 0.99
CA ALA A 410 7.42 -7.67 0.90
C ALA A 410 7.20 -8.12 -0.55
N HIS A 411 7.07 -9.43 -0.76
CA HIS A 411 6.46 -9.98 -1.97
C HIS A 411 4.94 -9.85 -1.86
N HIS A 412 4.28 -9.33 -2.89
CA HIS A 412 2.84 -9.04 -2.85
C HIS A 412 2.04 -10.03 -3.68
N ILE A 413 0.93 -10.50 -3.13
CA ILE A 413 -0.09 -11.25 -3.86
C ILE A 413 -1.47 -10.69 -3.49
N THR A 414 -2.21 -10.25 -4.50
CA THR A 414 -3.58 -9.76 -4.32
C THR A 414 -4.58 -10.92 -4.39
N LEU A 415 -5.49 -10.99 -3.42
CA LEU A 415 -6.56 -11.97 -3.38
C LEU A 415 -7.91 -11.32 -3.74
N ASP A 416 -8.49 -11.75 -4.86
CA ASP A 416 -9.82 -11.31 -5.29
C ASP A 416 -10.93 -11.85 -4.40
N ARG A 417 -11.91 -10.98 -4.09
CA ARG A 417 -13.09 -11.37 -3.28
C ARG A 417 -14.10 -12.20 -4.06
N ILE A 418 -14.23 -11.97 -5.37
CA ILE A 418 -15.17 -12.69 -6.24
C ILE A 418 -14.45 -13.90 -6.80
N TRP A 419 -15.01 -15.07 -6.54
CA TRP A 419 -14.42 -16.32 -7.01
C TRP A 419 -14.63 -16.50 -8.50
N THR A 420 -13.61 -17.05 -9.17
CA THR A 420 -13.70 -17.44 -10.59
C THR A 420 -14.68 -18.61 -10.78
N GLU A 421 -15.13 -18.85 -12.00
CA GLU A 421 -16.04 -19.97 -12.25
C GLU A 421 -15.38 -21.33 -11.95
N ASP A 422 -14.07 -21.44 -12.16
CA ASP A 422 -13.28 -22.64 -11.81
C ASP A 422 -13.25 -22.88 -10.29
N GLU A 423 -13.01 -21.83 -9.49
CA GLU A 423 -13.04 -21.90 -8.03
C GLU A 423 -14.44 -22.30 -7.52
N ARG A 424 -15.50 -21.75 -8.11
CA ARG A 424 -16.89 -22.10 -7.76
C ARG A 424 -17.25 -23.53 -8.16
N SER A 425 -16.77 -23.99 -9.32
CA SER A 425 -16.97 -25.37 -9.79
C SER A 425 -16.29 -26.36 -8.82
N ALA A 426 -15.04 -26.08 -8.42
CA ALA A 426 -14.33 -26.87 -7.43
C ALA A 426 -15.08 -26.92 -6.09
N ALA A 427 -15.59 -25.77 -5.63
CA ALA A 427 -16.37 -25.67 -4.39
C ALA A 427 -17.68 -26.47 -4.43
N SER A 428 -18.34 -26.54 -5.59
CA SER A 428 -19.63 -27.24 -5.75
C SER A 428 -19.55 -28.76 -5.57
N SER A 429 -18.34 -29.32 -5.66
CA SER A 429 -18.08 -30.74 -5.43
C SER A 429 -17.95 -31.11 -3.94
N GLY A 430 -17.86 -30.12 -3.05
CA GLY A 430 -17.72 -30.32 -1.60
C GLY A 430 -19.04 -30.69 -0.91
N GLU A 431 -18.95 -31.44 0.18
CA GLU A 431 -20.11 -31.91 0.95
C GLU A 431 -20.55 -30.94 2.08
N ASP A 432 -19.81 -29.84 2.33
CA ASP A 432 -20.14 -28.91 3.43
C ASP A 432 -21.37 -28.04 3.09
N PRO A 433 -22.49 -28.18 3.83
CA PRO A 433 -23.73 -27.47 3.52
C PRO A 433 -23.59 -25.94 3.64
N ARG A 434 -22.61 -25.45 4.41
CA ARG A 434 -22.36 -24.01 4.59
C ARG A 434 -21.75 -23.40 3.34
N VAL A 435 -20.84 -24.12 2.68
CA VAL A 435 -20.23 -23.70 1.41
C VAL A 435 -21.29 -23.70 0.30
N VAL A 436 -22.14 -24.73 0.26
CA VAL A 436 -23.26 -24.79 -0.70
C VAL A 436 -24.24 -23.61 -0.49
N ALA A 437 -24.57 -23.28 0.75
CA ALA A 437 -25.41 -22.12 1.06
C ALA A 437 -24.76 -20.79 0.61
N ALA A 438 -23.45 -20.64 0.80
CA ALA A 438 -22.70 -19.46 0.34
C ALA A 438 -22.63 -19.38 -1.20
N LEU A 439 -22.47 -20.50 -1.91
CA LEU A 439 -22.46 -20.54 -3.37
C LEU A 439 -23.81 -20.18 -4.00
N ASN A 440 -24.90 -20.51 -3.31
CA ASN A 440 -26.26 -20.17 -3.73
C ASN A 440 -26.67 -18.73 -3.36
N ALA A 441 -25.85 -18.01 -2.61
CA ALA A 441 -26.06 -16.60 -2.32
C ALA A 441 -25.83 -15.73 -3.57
N ASP A 442 -26.26 -14.47 -3.50
CA ASP A 442 -26.09 -13.50 -4.59
C ASP A 442 -24.61 -13.41 -5.01
N ARG A 443 -24.35 -13.55 -6.33
CA ARG A 443 -23.00 -13.48 -6.91
C ARG A 443 -22.34 -12.10 -6.70
N ALA A 444 -23.09 -11.07 -6.34
CA ALA A 444 -22.55 -9.77 -5.95
C ALA A 444 -21.68 -9.82 -4.68
N HIS A 445 -21.89 -10.83 -3.82
CA HIS A 445 -21.13 -11.05 -2.58
C HIS A 445 -20.13 -12.20 -2.74
N GLY A 446 -18.96 -12.08 -2.10
CA GLY A 446 -17.96 -13.15 -2.06
C GLY A 446 -18.41 -14.33 -1.19
N VAL A 447 -18.02 -15.54 -1.57
CA VAL A 447 -18.33 -16.78 -0.81
C VAL A 447 -17.74 -16.70 0.60
N ALA A 448 -16.50 -16.24 0.73
CA ALA A 448 -15.83 -16.05 2.02
C ALA A 448 -16.52 -14.96 2.88
N GLU A 449 -16.95 -13.86 2.26
CA GLU A 449 -17.70 -12.78 2.94
C GLU A 449 -19.03 -13.29 3.52
N TYR A 450 -19.73 -14.17 2.79
CA TYR A 450 -20.97 -14.80 3.25
C TYR A 450 -20.72 -15.72 4.45
N LEU A 451 -19.67 -16.54 4.41
CA LEU A 451 -19.30 -17.43 5.51
C LEU A 451 -18.91 -16.65 6.77
N ALA A 452 -18.33 -15.46 6.64
CA ALA A 452 -18.06 -14.54 7.75
C ALA A 452 -19.30 -13.74 8.23
N ALA A 453 -20.50 -14.06 7.71
CA ALA A 453 -21.77 -13.39 8.01
C ALA A 453 -21.88 -11.89 7.63
N GLY A 454 -20.99 -11.39 6.76
CA GLY A 454 -20.95 -9.98 6.38
C GLY A 454 -22.23 -9.42 5.75
N PRO A 455 -22.74 -10.00 4.65
CA PRO A 455 -23.97 -9.54 4.01
C PRO A 455 -25.19 -9.53 4.95
N GLN A 456 -25.27 -10.46 5.90
CA GLN A 456 -26.37 -10.58 6.85
C GLN A 456 -26.32 -9.51 7.94
N VAL A 457 -25.13 -9.22 8.48
CA VAL A 457 -24.91 -8.12 9.43
C VAL A 457 -25.22 -6.78 8.76
N LEU A 458 -24.76 -6.58 7.52
CA LEU A 458 -25.05 -5.38 6.73
C LEU A 458 -26.55 -5.20 6.47
N LYS A 459 -27.24 -6.28 6.06
CA LYS A 459 -28.70 -6.25 5.84
C LYS A 459 -29.46 -5.93 7.13
N ARG A 460 -29.03 -6.50 8.26
CA ARG A 460 -29.60 -6.22 9.59
C ARG A 460 -29.42 -4.74 9.95
N TRP A 461 -28.23 -4.18 9.73
CA TRP A 461 -27.95 -2.76 9.98
C TRP A 461 -28.80 -1.83 9.10
N LYS A 462 -28.81 -2.04 7.78
CA LYS A 462 -29.61 -1.24 6.84
C LYS A 462 -31.13 -1.30 7.12
N ALA A 463 -31.63 -2.41 7.66
CA ALA A 463 -33.03 -2.56 8.03
C ALA A 463 -33.40 -1.82 9.34
N ALA A 464 -32.44 -1.58 10.23
CA ALA A 464 -32.68 -1.03 11.57
C ALA A 464 -32.96 0.48 11.58
N SER A 465 -32.50 1.23 10.57
CA SER A 465 -32.68 2.69 10.45
C SER A 465 -34.09 3.14 10.04
N ARG A 466 -35.13 2.38 10.38
CA ARG A 466 -36.54 2.63 10.00
C ARG A 466 -37.43 2.78 11.23
N ALA A 467 -38.61 3.38 11.09
CA ALA A 467 -39.60 3.43 12.17
C ALA A 467 -40.01 2.01 12.58
N LYS A 468 -39.99 1.70 13.89
CA LYS A 468 -40.13 0.35 14.49
C LYS A 468 -38.93 -0.60 14.28
N GLY A 469 -37.78 -0.09 13.86
CA GLY A 469 -36.49 -0.80 13.92
C GLY A 469 -35.72 -0.51 15.22
N ASN A 470 -34.39 -0.57 15.14
CA ASN A 470 -33.44 -0.20 16.19
C ASN A 470 -32.57 0.99 15.72
N PRO A 471 -33.17 2.18 15.48
CA PRO A 471 -32.47 3.30 14.87
C PRO A 471 -31.34 3.85 15.76
N ARG A 472 -31.42 3.74 17.09
CA ARG A 472 -30.30 4.16 17.97
C ARG A 472 -29.14 3.17 17.89
N GLY A 473 -29.43 1.87 17.92
CA GLY A 473 -28.42 0.83 17.71
C GLY A 473 -27.74 0.96 16.35
N ALA A 474 -28.51 1.25 15.29
CA ALA A 474 -27.96 1.52 13.96
C ALA A 474 -27.07 2.78 13.94
N ALA A 475 -27.39 3.80 14.72
CA ALA A 475 -26.58 5.01 14.85
C ALA A 475 -25.28 4.77 15.64
N LEU A 476 -25.27 3.89 16.65
CA LEU A 476 -24.04 3.46 17.34
C LEU A 476 -23.09 2.75 16.37
N VAL A 477 -23.62 1.83 15.56
CA VAL A 477 -22.84 1.15 14.51
C VAL A 477 -22.31 2.14 13.48
N ALA A 478 -23.13 3.13 13.06
CA ALA A 478 -22.69 4.17 12.13
C ALA A 478 -21.57 5.04 12.69
N ALA A 479 -21.65 5.40 13.98
CA ALA A 479 -20.60 6.13 14.69
C ALA A 479 -19.29 5.33 14.74
N ALA A 480 -19.37 4.04 15.09
CA ALA A 480 -18.20 3.17 15.13
C ALA A 480 -17.55 3.00 13.75
N VAL A 481 -18.35 2.73 12.72
CA VAL A 481 -17.87 2.65 11.33
C VAL A 481 -17.24 3.95 10.88
N ALA A 482 -17.81 5.11 11.21
CA ALA A 482 -17.25 6.40 10.84
C ALA A 482 -15.90 6.68 11.53
N LEU A 483 -15.75 6.35 12.81
CA LEU A 483 -14.49 6.48 13.55
C LEU A 483 -13.43 5.48 13.08
N ALA A 484 -13.82 4.25 12.76
CA ALA A 484 -12.91 3.27 12.16
C ALA A 484 -12.32 3.82 10.83
N ARG A 485 -13.17 4.45 10.01
CA ARG A 485 -12.78 5.08 8.75
C ARG A 485 -11.88 6.31 8.90
N THR A 486 -11.64 6.84 10.11
CA THR A 486 -10.59 7.84 10.33
C THR A 486 -9.24 7.21 10.68
N GLY A 487 -9.16 5.90 10.92
CA GLY A 487 -7.92 5.18 11.27
C GLY A 487 -7.75 4.79 12.74
N VAL A 488 -8.78 4.97 13.59
CA VAL A 488 -8.72 4.78 15.06
C VAL A 488 -9.07 3.35 15.53
N ASP A 489 -9.40 2.47 14.60
CA ASP A 489 -10.27 1.27 14.69
C ASP A 489 -10.03 0.22 15.82
N THR A 490 -8.92 0.23 16.58
CA THR A 490 -8.58 -0.90 17.45
C THR A 490 -9.27 -0.95 18.81
N ALA A 491 -9.77 0.17 19.33
CA ALA A 491 -10.32 0.22 20.68
C ALA A 491 -11.21 1.47 20.88
N LEU A 492 -12.47 1.42 20.43
CA LEU A 492 -13.37 2.57 20.57
C LEU A 492 -14.04 2.59 21.96
N PRO A 493 -13.87 3.67 22.75
CA PRO A 493 -14.56 3.80 24.03
C PRO A 493 -16.08 3.90 23.84
N PRO A 494 -16.90 3.25 24.68
CA PRO A 494 -18.35 3.33 24.58
C PRO A 494 -18.86 4.77 24.69
N GLU A 495 -18.22 5.62 25.51
CA GLU A 495 -18.62 7.01 25.69
C GLU A 495 -18.44 7.84 24.41
N SER A 496 -17.45 7.49 23.58
CA SER A 496 -17.23 8.14 22.28
C SER A 496 -18.32 7.78 21.28
N LEU A 497 -18.71 6.50 21.25
CA LEU A 497 -19.81 6.03 20.42
C LEU A 497 -21.14 6.66 20.85
N GLU A 498 -21.38 6.80 22.15
CA GLU A 498 -22.57 7.43 22.71
C GLU A 498 -22.61 8.96 22.52
N ARG A 499 -21.47 9.64 22.36
CA ARG A 499 -21.47 11.05 21.95
C ARG A 499 -21.81 11.20 20.48
N LEU A 500 -21.19 10.37 19.64
CA LEU A 500 -21.25 10.52 18.20
C LEU A 500 -22.55 9.94 17.60
N HIS A 501 -23.17 8.93 18.22
CA HIS A 501 -24.42 8.34 17.71
C HIS A 501 -25.54 9.36 17.61
N ALA A 502 -25.58 10.38 18.49
CA ALA A 502 -26.61 11.41 18.47
C ALA A 502 -26.63 12.13 17.11
N HIS A 503 -25.46 12.45 16.56
CA HIS A 503 -25.32 13.05 15.24
C HIS A 503 -25.88 12.16 14.12
N PHE A 504 -25.54 10.85 14.16
CA PHE A 504 -26.01 9.90 13.16
C PHE A 504 -27.51 9.59 13.28
N LEU A 505 -28.03 9.58 14.51
CA LEU A 505 -29.46 9.38 14.78
C LEU A 505 -30.29 10.55 14.26
N ASP A 506 -29.85 11.78 14.50
CA ASP A 506 -30.53 12.99 14.00
C ASP A 506 -30.56 13.00 12.48
N ARG A 507 -29.44 12.67 11.82
CA ARG A 507 -29.36 12.57 10.35
C ARG A 507 -30.26 11.48 9.77
N ALA A 508 -30.48 10.38 10.49
CA ALA A 508 -31.36 9.30 10.06
C ALA A 508 -32.86 9.64 10.18
N GLY A 509 -33.22 10.68 10.96
CA GLY A 509 -34.61 11.08 11.20
C GLY A 509 -34.93 11.43 12.65
N GLY A 510 -33.95 11.29 13.56
CA GLY A 510 -34.01 11.79 14.93
C GLY A 510 -35.23 11.27 15.73
N PRO A 511 -35.90 12.14 16.51
CA PRO A 511 -37.05 11.75 17.32
C PRO A 511 -38.23 11.16 16.54
N ALA A 512 -38.35 11.45 15.24
CA ALA A 512 -39.46 10.94 14.40
C ALA A 512 -39.42 9.40 14.25
N LEU A 513 -38.24 8.80 14.39
CA LEU A 513 -38.06 7.35 14.33
C LEU A 513 -38.47 6.62 15.61
N ARG A 514 -38.73 7.35 16.71
CA ARG A 514 -39.00 6.81 18.05
C ARG A 514 -37.91 5.82 18.51
N PRO A 515 -36.67 6.28 18.68
CA PRO A 515 -35.55 5.42 19.03
C PRO A 515 -35.73 4.74 20.38
N GLU A 516 -35.22 3.52 20.45
CA GLU A 516 -35.11 2.69 21.66
C GLU A 516 -34.23 3.33 22.74
N GLY A 517 -34.22 2.74 23.94
CA GLY A 517 -33.33 3.12 25.04
C GLY A 517 -31.86 2.76 24.75
N MET A 518 -30.92 3.34 25.51
CA MET A 518 -29.49 3.09 25.28
C MET A 518 -29.09 1.63 25.51
N GLU A 519 -29.61 1.01 26.57
CA GLU A 519 -29.33 -0.40 26.88
C GLU A 519 -29.82 -1.35 25.78
N GLU A 520 -31.03 -1.11 25.25
CA GLU A 520 -31.58 -1.88 24.13
C GLU A 520 -30.78 -1.67 22.84
N ALA A 521 -30.26 -0.45 22.61
CA ALA A 521 -29.41 -0.15 21.47
C ALA A 521 -28.08 -0.93 21.52
N TRP A 522 -27.44 -0.99 22.69
CA TRP A 522 -26.22 -1.76 22.91
C TRP A 522 -26.44 -3.28 22.81
N ASP A 523 -27.54 -3.79 23.39
CA ASP A 523 -27.92 -5.20 23.26
C ASP A 523 -28.15 -5.56 21.78
N TRP A 524 -28.82 -4.69 21.02
CA TRP A 524 -29.02 -4.90 19.60
C TRP A 524 -27.71 -4.88 18.80
N ALA A 525 -26.82 -3.92 19.09
CA ALA A 525 -25.57 -3.71 18.36
C ALA A 525 -24.52 -4.80 18.63
N SER A 526 -24.52 -5.38 19.84
CA SER A 526 -23.62 -6.46 20.25
C SER A 526 -24.17 -7.87 19.98
N ARG A 527 -25.43 -7.99 19.52
CA ARG A 527 -26.05 -9.29 19.28
C ARG A 527 -25.39 -10.03 18.12
N ILE A 528 -24.95 -11.26 18.40
CA ILE A 528 -24.36 -12.18 17.43
C ILE A 528 -25.39 -12.57 16.34
N VAL A 529 -24.95 -12.52 15.09
CA VAL A 529 -25.67 -12.88 13.87
C VAL A 529 -25.10 -14.20 13.35
N LEU A 530 -25.96 -15.18 13.13
CA LEU A 530 -25.63 -16.54 12.65
C LEU A 530 -24.60 -17.31 13.52
N GLY A 531 -24.43 -16.95 14.79
CA GLY A 531 -23.44 -17.56 15.68
C GLY A 531 -21.98 -17.12 15.42
N VAL A 532 -21.75 -16.25 14.44
CA VAL A 532 -20.40 -15.89 13.97
C VAL A 532 -19.91 -14.55 14.55
N THR A 533 -20.63 -13.45 14.32
CA THR A 533 -20.17 -12.09 14.64
C THR A 533 -21.33 -11.13 14.90
N SER A 534 -21.08 -9.92 15.38
CA SER A 534 -22.06 -8.87 15.68
C SER A 534 -21.72 -7.55 14.98
N PRO A 535 -22.67 -6.61 14.79
CA PRO A 535 -22.38 -5.29 14.24
C PRO A 535 -21.27 -4.53 14.99
N LEU A 536 -21.28 -4.58 16.33
CA LEU A 536 -20.20 -4.15 17.21
C LEU A 536 -19.62 -5.35 17.96
N VAL A 537 -18.32 -5.54 17.83
CA VAL A 537 -17.56 -6.63 18.44
C VAL A 537 -16.87 -6.09 19.70
N PRO A 538 -16.96 -6.78 20.85
CA PRO A 538 -16.29 -6.35 22.07
C PRO A 538 -14.76 -6.53 21.94
N GLY A 539 -14.01 -5.52 22.39
CA GLY A 539 -12.56 -5.50 22.51
C GLY A 539 -12.08 -5.67 23.96
N ARG A 540 -10.76 -5.64 24.16
CA ARG A 540 -10.17 -5.66 25.52
C ARG A 540 -10.53 -4.37 26.28
N GLY A 541 -10.62 -4.44 27.60
CA GLY A 541 -10.82 -3.25 28.45
C GLY A 541 -12.19 -2.56 28.31
N GLY A 542 -13.22 -3.26 27.83
CA GLY A 542 -14.57 -2.70 27.67
C GLY A 542 -14.74 -1.80 26.43
N THR A 543 -13.78 -1.86 25.51
CA THR A 543 -13.83 -1.13 24.23
C THR A 543 -14.61 -1.92 23.17
N TRP A 544 -14.94 -1.25 22.07
CA TRP A 544 -15.71 -1.83 20.98
C TRP A 544 -15.04 -1.56 19.63
N LYS A 545 -15.30 -2.43 18.66
CA LYS A 545 -14.94 -2.19 17.25
C LYS A 545 -16.10 -2.54 16.33
N PRO A 546 -16.32 -1.84 15.22
CA PRO A 546 -17.29 -2.26 14.22
C PRO A 546 -16.83 -3.57 13.57
N PHE A 547 -17.78 -4.35 13.06
CA PHE A 547 -17.42 -5.49 12.22
C PHE A 547 -16.77 -5.01 10.91
N ASP A 548 -15.57 -5.53 10.62
CA ASP A 548 -14.69 -5.04 9.55
C ASP A 548 -15.36 -4.97 8.17
N TYR A 549 -16.23 -5.94 7.86
CA TYR A 549 -16.99 -5.95 6.59
C TYR A 549 -17.84 -4.68 6.43
N LEU A 550 -18.39 -4.12 7.50
CA LEU A 550 -19.20 -2.89 7.45
C LEU A 550 -18.35 -1.66 7.12
N VAL A 551 -17.12 -1.63 7.62
CA VAL A 551 -16.15 -0.55 7.35
C VAL A 551 -15.77 -0.57 5.87
N SER A 552 -15.32 -1.71 5.36
CA SER A 552 -14.94 -1.88 3.95
C SER A 552 -16.13 -1.67 2.99
N ASP A 553 -17.34 -2.19 3.30
CA ASP A 553 -18.53 -1.94 2.47
C ASP A 553 -18.85 -0.44 2.36
N THR A 554 -18.76 0.29 3.48
CA THR A 554 -19.03 1.73 3.51
C THR A 554 -17.94 2.54 2.81
N ALA A 555 -16.67 2.13 2.94
CA ALA A 555 -15.54 2.76 2.26
C ALA A 555 -15.63 2.63 0.73
N ARG A 556 -16.14 1.49 0.22
CA ARG A 556 -16.41 1.31 -1.22
C ARG A 556 -17.50 2.25 -1.77
N MET A 557 -18.41 2.71 -0.91
CA MET A 557 -19.56 3.54 -1.31
C MET A 557 -19.38 5.04 -1.07
N SER A 558 -18.39 5.44 -0.26
CA SER A 558 -18.21 6.85 0.15
C SER A 558 -16.75 7.16 0.45
N ARG A 559 -16.31 8.38 0.13
CA ARG A 559 -14.92 8.81 0.37
C ARG A 559 -14.72 9.34 1.80
N PRO A 560 -13.50 9.30 2.36
CA PRO A 560 -13.20 9.92 3.65
C PRO A 560 -13.53 11.42 3.73
N SER A 561 -13.46 12.14 2.60
CA SER A 561 -13.83 13.56 2.50
C SER A 561 -15.31 13.85 2.81
N GLU A 562 -16.18 12.84 2.74
CA GLU A 562 -17.60 12.95 3.07
C GLU A 562 -17.88 12.78 4.58
N LEU A 563 -16.87 12.43 5.39
CA LEU A 563 -17.02 12.27 6.84
C LEU A 563 -17.31 13.62 7.53
N PRO A 564 -18.32 13.68 8.43
CA PRO A 564 -18.62 14.90 9.19
C PRO A 564 -17.46 15.36 10.07
N GLY A 565 -17.31 16.67 10.27
CA GLY A 565 -16.27 17.26 11.13
C GLY A 565 -16.29 16.72 12.57
N GLN A 566 -17.48 16.42 13.09
CA GLN A 566 -17.67 15.84 14.43
C GLN A 566 -16.97 14.48 14.59
N VAL A 567 -16.81 13.72 13.51
CA VAL A 567 -16.10 12.43 13.54
C VAL A 567 -14.60 12.68 13.73
N TRP A 568 -14.05 13.69 13.06
CA TRP A 568 -12.65 14.09 13.18
C TRP A 568 -12.33 14.68 14.57
N ASP A 569 -13.23 15.51 15.11
CA ASP A 569 -13.11 16.04 16.47
C ASP A 569 -13.08 14.91 17.52
N GLU A 570 -13.92 13.90 17.34
CA GLU A 570 -13.95 12.75 18.25
C GLU A 570 -12.73 11.85 18.05
N ALA A 571 -12.28 11.62 16.80
CA ALA A 571 -11.05 10.89 16.50
C ALA A 571 -9.82 11.55 17.18
N LEU A 572 -9.69 12.88 17.11
CA LEU A 572 -8.63 13.65 17.79
C LEU A 572 -8.60 13.44 19.31
N ARG A 573 -9.76 13.19 19.94
CA ARG A 573 -9.86 12.98 21.40
C ARG A 573 -9.37 11.60 21.83
N ILE A 574 -9.62 10.59 21.01
CA ILE A 574 -9.40 9.19 21.38
C ILE A 574 -8.19 8.55 20.71
N VAL A 575 -7.61 9.20 19.68
CA VAL A 575 -6.44 8.68 18.98
C VAL A 575 -5.26 8.55 19.94
N ASP A 576 -4.76 7.33 20.07
CA ASP A 576 -3.51 7.03 20.75
C ASP A 576 -2.30 7.37 19.87
N ASP A 577 -1.12 7.44 20.48
CA ASP A 577 0.11 7.80 19.76
C ASP A 577 0.46 6.84 18.62
N SER A 578 0.09 5.55 18.74
CA SER A 578 0.39 4.54 17.73
C SER A 578 -0.42 4.73 16.45
N ARG A 579 -1.59 5.37 16.54
CA ARG A 579 -2.51 5.60 15.41
C ARG A 579 -2.46 7.00 14.83
N ARG A 580 -1.75 7.94 15.45
CA ARG A 580 -1.65 9.34 14.97
C ARG A 580 -1.20 9.46 13.52
N VAL A 581 -0.17 8.71 13.10
CA VAL A 581 0.33 8.77 11.72
C VAL A 581 -0.76 8.32 10.73
N LEU A 582 -1.43 7.20 11.00
CA LEU A 582 -2.50 6.69 10.15
C LEU A 582 -3.68 7.67 10.08
N VAL A 583 -4.12 8.22 11.21
CA VAL A 583 -5.22 9.21 11.23
C VAL A 583 -4.83 10.47 10.45
N ALA A 584 -3.57 10.91 10.53
CA ALA A 584 -3.07 12.04 9.77
C ALA A 584 -3.06 11.77 8.25
N THR A 585 -2.65 10.57 7.82
CA THR A 585 -2.72 10.14 6.42
C THR A 585 -4.15 10.17 5.91
N VAL A 586 -5.09 9.55 6.64
CA VAL A 586 -6.51 9.54 6.22
C VAL A 586 -7.09 10.97 6.23
N ALA A 587 -6.69 11.83 7.16
CA ALA A 587 -7.09 13.23 7.19
C ALA A 587 -6.58 14.02 5.97
N LYS A 588 -5.33 13.77 5.53
CA LYS A 588 -4.78 14.34 4.29
C LYS A 588 -5.64 13.93 3.08
N VAL A 589 -5.91 12.63 2.92
CA VAL A 589 -6.77 12.09 1.85
C VAL A 589 -8.19 12.66 1.90
N ALA A 590 -8.71 12.92 3.11
CA ALA A 590 -10.00 13.57 3.31
C ALA A 590 -10.01 15.07 2.97
N GLY A 591 -8.87 15.66 2.57
CA GLY A 591 -8.72 17.09 2.29
C GLY A 591 -8.72 17.96 3.55
N ARG A 592 -8.23 17.42 4.67
CA ARG A 592 -8.17 18.06 5.99
C ARG A 592 -6.74 18.15 6.53
N PRO A 593 -5.84 18.90 5.86
CA PRO A 593 -4.45 19.04 6.28
C PRO A 593 -4.30 19.67 7.68
N GLU A 594 -5.29 20.47 8.12
CA GLU A 594 -5.36 21.02 9.47
C GLU A 594 -5.47 19.94 10.55
N VAL A 595 -6.35 18.96 10.33
CA VAL A 595 -6.52 17.82 11.25
C VAL A 595 -5.26 16.96 11.23
N ALA A 596 -4.67 16.71 10.05
CA ALA A 596 -3.42 15.96 9.92
C ALA A 596 -2.28 16.61 10.74
N LYS A 597 -2.10 17.94 10.63
CA LYS A 597 -1.11 18.68 11.41
C LYS A 597 -1.38 18.64 12.91
N GLU A 598 -2.63 18.77 13.34
CA GLU A 598 -3.00 18.71 14.76
C GLU A 598 -2.74 17.32 15.36
N VAL A 599 -3.05 16.26 14.63
CA VAL A 599 -2.78 14.88 15.04
C VAL A 599 -1.28 14.62 15.16
N LEU A 600 -0.45 15.14 14.24
CA LEU A 600 1.00 14.92 14.19
C LEU A 600 1.80 15.83 15.15
N GLY A 601 1.28 17.00 15.51
CA GLY A 601 1.94 17.98 16.36
C GLY A 601 2.53 17.38 17.66
N PRO A 602 1.77 16.60 18.44
CA PRO A 602 2.27 15.93 19.64
C PRO A 602 3.46 14.99 19.38
N LEU A 603 3.48 14.29 18.24
CA LEU A 603 4.60 13.41 17.86
C LEU A 603 5.84 14.23 17.50
N ALA A 604 5.68 15.32 16.74
CA ALA A 604 6.76 16.21 16.36
C ALA A 604 7.40 16.92 17.57
N VAL A 605 6.59 17.39 18.54
CA VAL A 605 7.07 18.02 19.78
C VAL A 605 7.90 17.05 20.64
N ARG A 606 7.60 15.76 20.55
CA ARG A 606 8.31 14.69 21.25
C ARG A 606 9.47 14.11 20.46
N ASP A 607 9.83 14.72 19.32
CA ASP A 607 10.91 14.26 18.46
C ASP A 607 10.72 12.80 17.99
N VAL A 608 9.47 12.39 17.72
CA VAL A 608 9.20 11.09 17.09
C VAL A 608 9.48 11.23 15.58
N PRO A 609 10.43 10.47 14.99
CA PRO A 609 10.85 10.66 13.60
C PRO A 609 9.70 10.60 12.60
N ASP A 610 8.82 9.60 12.68
CA ASP A 610 7.64 9.49 11.81
C ASP A 610 6.76 10.75 11.90
N GLY A 611 6.56 11.31 13.11
CA GLY A 611 5.80 12.56 13.30
C GLY A 611 6.45 13.77 12.63
N LEU A 612 7.78 13.87 12.71
CA LEU A 612 8.55 14.94 12.08
C LEU A 612 8.54 14.84 10.55
N ILE A 613 8.72 13.64 10.00
CA ILE A 613 8.70 13.40 8.55
C ILE A 613 7.32 13.74 7.98
N ASN A 614 6.25 13.19 8.57
CA ASN A 614 4.89 13.42 8.08
C ASN A 614 4.47 14.89 8.21
N LEU A 615 4.81 15.56 9.32
CA LEU A 615 4.53 16.99 9.48
C LEU A 615 5.36 17.83 8.51
N GLY A 616 6.64 17.50 8.32
CA GLY A 616 7.54 18.20 7.41
C GLY A 616 7.07 18.16 5.96
N ALA A 617 6.53 17.03 5.51
CA ALA A 617 5.97 16.90 4.17
C ALA A 617 4.70 17.74 3.98
N LEU A 618 3.77 17.75 4.95
CA LEU A 618 2.60 18.65 4.93
C LEU A 618 3.02 20.12 4.85
N LEU A 619 4.07 20.51 5.57
CA LEU A 619 4.62 21.88 5.51
C LEU A 619 5.25 22.18 4.15
N ALA A 620 5.90 21.20 3.51
CA ALA A 620 6.50 21.37 2.19
C ALA A 620 5.42 21.57 1.10
N GLU A 621 4.30 20.85 1.18
CA GLU A 621 3.13 21.03 0.30
C GLU A 621 2.52 22.44 0.44
N GLU A 622 2.50 22.98 1.66
CA GLU A 622 2.08 24.37 1.93
C GLU A 622 3.16 25.41 1.58
N MET A 623 4.27 25.00 0.96
CA MET A 623 5.44 25.82 0.63
C MET A 623 6.13 26.46 1.86
N ASP A 624 5.86 25.99 3.08
CA ASP A 624 6.66 26.30 4.27
C ASP A 624 7.93 25.44 4.29
N TYR A 625 8.81 25.72 3.33
CA TYR A 625 10.09 25.05 3.18
C TYR A 625 10.99 25.20 4.42
N ALA A 626 10.83 26.28 5.19
CA ALA A 626 11.61 26.49 6.40
C ALA A 626 11.12 25.58 7.54
N GLY A 627 9.81 25.44 7.70
CA GLY A 627 9.19 24.48 8.62
C GLY A 627 9.52 23.04 8.26
N ALA A 628 9.38 22.69 6.98
CA ALA A 628 9.73 21.38 6.44
C ALA A 628 11.20 21.03 6.72
N ALA A 629 12.13 21.94 6.38
CA ALA A 629 13.56 21.72 6.59
C ALA A 629 13.90 21.46 8.07
N ARG A 630 13.31 22.20 9.01
CA ARG A 630 13.52 21.97 10.44
C ARG A 630 13.07 20.58 10.87
N CYS A 631 11.93 20.12 10.38
CA CYS A 631 11.40 18.80 10.73
C CYS A 631 12.29 17.69 10.15
N PHE A 632 12.66 17.78 8.88
CA PHE A 632 13.49 16.79 8.20
C PHE A 632 14.91 16.73 8.76
N GLU A 633 15.54 17.88 9.00
CA GLU A 633 16.86 17.95 9.63
C GLU A 633 16.83 17.36 11.05
N ARG A 634 15.78 17.66 11.83
CA ARG A 634 15.61 17.09 13.17
C ARG A 634 15.45 15.56 13.11
N ALA A 635 14.63 15.03 12.20
CA ALA A 635 14.45 13.60 11.99
C ALA A 635 15.79 12.91 11.65
N PHE A 636 16.58 13.51 10.75
CA PHE A 636 17.91 13.01 10.40
C PHE A 636 18.87 12.93 11.60
N TYR A 637 18.93 13.98 12.42
CA TYR A 637 19.79 13.96 13.62
C TYR A 637 19.31 13.02 14.73
N LEU A 638 18.05 12.55 14.66
CA LEU A 638 17.50 11.52 15.53
C LEU A 638 17.76 10.11 15.01
N GLY A 639 18.43 9.99 13.84
CA GLY A 639 18.84 8.71 13.26
C GLY A 639 17.96 8.21 12.10
N ASP A 640 16.98 9.00 11.66
CA ASP A 640 16.12 8.63 10.54
C ASP A 640 16.62 9.22 9.21
N SER A 641 17.21 8.38 8.36
CA SER A 641 17.79 8.74 7.07
C SER A 641 16.77 9.31 6.07
N SER A 642 15.47 9.07 6.26
CA SER A 642 14.42 9.66 5.42
C SER A 642 14.38 11.19 5.52
N GLY A 643 14.82 11.74 6.66
CA GLY A 643 15.00 13.18 6.84
C GLY A 643 16.03 13.76 5.86
N ALA A 644 17.14 13.05 5.61
CA ALA A 644 18.14 13.48 4.63
C ALA A 644 17.60 13.37 3.20
N HIS A 645 16.84 12.33 2.86
CA HIS A 645 16.19 12.21 1.55
C HIS A 645 15.26 13.40 1.30
N ASN A 646 14.39 13.72 2.27
CA ASN A 646 13.44 14.81 2.15
C ASN A 646 14.10 16.18 2.09
N MET A 647 15.26 16.36 2.75
CA MET A 647 16.10 17.54 2.57
C MET A 647 16.70 17.63 1.16
N GLY A 648 17.11 16.49 0.59
CA GLY A 648 17.59 16.41 -0.79
C GLY A 648 16.51 16.82 -1.79
N ALA A 649 15.29 16.30 -1.60
CA ALA A 649 14.14 16.64 -2.42
C ALA A 649 13.72 18.11 -2.30
N LEU A 650 13.67 18.63 -1.08
CA LEU A 650 13.41 20.04 -0.83
C LEU A 650 14.45 20.95 -1.51
N SER A 651 15.73 20.55 -1.47
CA SER A 651 16.82 21.28 -2.11
C SER A 651 16.70 21.22 -3.64
N TYR A 652 16.35 20.06 -4.20
CA TYR A 652 16.14 19.87 -5.63
C TYR A 652 14.97 20.71 -6.16
N ALA A 653 13.83 20.68 -5.46
CA ALA A 653 12.65 21.48 -5.81
C ALA A 653 12.94 22.99 -5.82
N ARG A 654 13.89 23.44 -4.98
CA ARG A 654 14.36 24.83 -4.93
C ARG A 654 15.46 25.15 -5.95
N GLY A 655 15.88 24.17 -6.76
CA GLY A 655 16.98 24.32 -7.74
C GLY A 655 18.38 24.35 -7.12
N CYS A 656 18.53 24.04 -5.83
CA CYS A 656 19.81 23.97 -5.14
C CYS A 656 20.45 22.59 -5.34
N LEU A 657 20.94 22.32 -6.55
CA LEU A 657 21.38 20.98 -6.97
C LEU A 657 22.55 20.42 -6.16
N GLU A 658 23.54 21.25 -5.79
CA GLU A 658 24.68 20.82 -4.99
C GLU A 658 24.27 20.45 -3.56
N ALA A 659 23.36 21.22 -2.96
CA ALA A 659 22.79 20.89 -1.66
C ALA A 659 21.95 19.61 -1.74
N ALA A 660 21.18 19.43 -2.82
CA ALA A 660 20.43 18.21 -3.06
C ALA A 660 21.37 16.99 -3.15
N ARG A 661 22.49 17.13 -3.87
CA ARG A 661 23.52 16.10 -3.98
C ARG A 661 24.03 15.67 -2.60
N GLU A 662 24.48 16.62 -1.78
CA GLU A 662 25.03 16.34 -0.44
C GLU A 662 24.00 15.65 0.47
N TRP A 663 22.73 16.08 0.41
CA TRP A 663 21.68 15.47 1.22
C TRP A 663 21.30 14.07 0.77
N TYR A 664 21.21 13.83 -0.55
CA TYR A 664 20.97 12.48 -1.06
C TYR A 664 22.15 11.54 -0.80
N GLU A 665 23.40 12.02 -0.87
CA GLU A 665 24.59 11.25 -0.47
C GLU A 665 24.49 10.81 1.00
N ARG A 666 24.15 11.73 1.91
CA ARG A 666 23.92 11.41 3.34
C ARG A 666 22.76 10.43 3.55
N ALA A 667 21.69 10.57 2.77
CA ALA A 667 20.56 9.65 2.83
C ALA A 667 21.00 8.23 2.45
N ILE A 668 21.78 8.08 1.38
CA ILE A 668 22.33 6.79 0.92
C ILE A 668 23.29 6.20 1.96
N GLU A 669 24.17 7.02 2.56
CA GLU A 669 25.05 6.60 3.67
C GLU A 669 24.25 6.12 4.88
N GLY A 670 23.10 6.75 5.14
CA GLY A 670 22.13 6.35 6.16
C GLY A 670 21.28 5.13 5.82
N GLY A 671 21.46 4.51 4.63
CA GLY A 671 20.74 3.31 4.21
C GLY A 671 19.49 3.57 3.35
N GLU A 672 19.25 4.82 2.94
CA GLU A 672 18.10 5.19 2.10
C GLU A 672 18.37 4.89 0.62
N ARG A 673 18.27 3.60 0.25
CA ARG A 673 18.54 3.10 -1.11
C ARG A 673 17.70 3.76 -2.19
N GLU A 674 16.47 4.17 -1.87
CA GLU A 674 15.58 4.85 -2.82
C GLU A 674 16.10 6.24 -3.25
N SER A 675 17.06 6.81 -2.51
CA SER A 675 17.74 8.07 -2.86
C SER A 675 18.73 7.93 -4.01
N ILE A 676 19.12 6.71 -4.40
CA ILE A 676 20.11 6.47 -5.46
C ILE A 676 19.61 7.03 -6.81
N GLY A 677 18.35 6.76 -7.17
CA GLY A 677 17.75 7.27 -8.41
C GLY A 677 17.62 8.79 -8.43
N ALA A 678 17.22 9.37 -7.30
CA ALA A 678 17.11 10.82 -7.11
C ALA A 678 18.47 11.52 -7.23
N LEU A 679 19.52 10.92 -6.66
CA LEU A 679 20.90 11.40 -6.83
C LEU A 679 21.34 11.32 -8.30
N GLY A 680 20.97 10.25 -9.02
CA GLY A 680 21.25 10.14 -10.45
C GLY A 680 20.66 11.31 -11.26
N LEU A 681 19.42 11.71 -10.95
CA LEU A 681 18.77 12.87 -11.59
C LEU A 681 19.44 14.20 -11.25
N VAL A 682 19.91 14.36 -10.00
CA VAL A 682 20.73 15.53 -9.62
C VAL A 682 22.01 15.58 -10.44
N HIS A 683 22.71 14.44 -10.60
CA HIS A 683 23.92 14.36 -11.42
C HIS A 683 23.65 14.67 -12.90
N GLU A 684 22.54 14.18 -13.45
CA GLU A 684 22.13 14.52 -14.82
C GLU A 684 21.94 16.03 -14.98
N LYS A 685 21.19 16.68 -14.07
CA LYS A 685 20.99 18.15 -14.12
C LYS A 685 22.27 18.95 -13.91
N LEU A 686 23.24 18.41 -13.18
CA LEU A 686 24.58 18.99 -13.05
C LEU A 686 25.47 18.74 -14.29
N GLY A 687 25.02 17.95 -15.26
CA GLY A 687 25.77 17.60 -16.48
C GLY A 687 26.71 16.40 -16.33
N ASN A 688 26.67 15.69 -15.21
CA ASN A 688 27.52 14.54 -14.89
C ASN A 688 26.86 13.23 -15.37
N GLN A 689 26.82 13.04 -16.69
CA GLN A 689 26.06 11.95 -17.32
C GLN A 689 26.55 10.54 -16.95
N ASP A 690 27.86 10.35 -16.80
CA ASP A 690 28.43 9.03 -16.51
C ASP A 690 28.18 8.63 -15.04
N GLU A 691 28.28 9.58 -14.11
CA GLU A 691 27.92 9.39 -12.71
C GLU A 691 26.43 9.11 -12.54
N ALA A 692 25.57 9.84 -13.27
CA ALA A 692 24.12 9.59 -13.28
C ALA A 692 23.81 8.17 -13.74
N ALA A 693 24.42 7.72 -14.83
CA ALA A 693 24.25 6.36 -15.35
C ALA A 693 24.72 5.29 -14.38
N ALA A 694 25.86 5.50 -13.70
CA ALA A 694 26.36 4.57 -12.69
C ALA A 694 25.41 4.44 -11.48
N LEU A 695 24.79 5.55 -11.07
CA LEU A 695 23.79 5.57 -10.01
C LEU A 695 22.51 4.86 -10.43
N TRP A 696 21.96 5.18 -11.61
CA TRP A 696 20.76 4.52 -12.11
C TRP A 696 20.97 3.03 -12.36
N LYS A 697 22.16 2.61 -12.82
CA LYS A 697 22.52 1.19 -12.90
C LYS A 697 22.42 0.50 -11.55
N ARG A 698 23.04 1.08 -10.51
CA ARG A 698 22.98 0.54 -9.14
C ARG A 698 21.55 0.48 -8.61
N GLY A 699 20.73 1.49 -8.89
CA GLY A 699 19.30 1.49 -8.54
C GLY A 699 18.53 0.40 -9.27
N THR A 700 18.80 0.21 -10.57
CA THR A 700 18.21 -0.87 -11.39
C THR A 700 18.56 -2.25 -10.84
N GLU A 701 19.82 -2.49 -10.50
CA GLU A 701 20.31 -3.74 -9.89
C GLU A 701 19.67 -3.98 -8.50
N ALA A 702 19.25 -2.92 -7.81
CA ALA A 702 18.49 -2.98 -6.57
C ALA A 702 16.97 -3.11 -6.77
N GLY A 703 16.49 -3.15 -8.01
CA GLY A 703 15.07 -3.28 -8.35
C GLY A 703 14.27 -1.97 -8.31
N ASP A 704 14.92 -0.79 -8.25
CA ASP A 704 14.23 0.51 -8.27
C ASP A 704 13.67 0.83 -9.67
N PRO A 705 12.34 0.89 -9.86
CA PRO A 705 11.74 1.08 -11.18
C PRO A 705 12.08 2.44 -11.81
N GLY A 706 12.20 3.49 -10.99
CA GLY A 706 12.53 4.84 -11.46
C GLY A 706 13.95 4.90 -12.02
N SER A 707 14.93 4.38 -11.28
CA SER A 707 16.31 4.23 -11.75
C SER A 707 16.37 3.36 -13.01
N ALA A 708 15.61 2.27 -13.07
CA ALA A 708 15.59 1.39 -14.23
C ALA A 708 15.07 2.08 -15.50
N LEU A 709 14.08 2.95 -15.36
CA LEU A 709 13.58 3.76 -16.47
C LEU A 709 14.64 4.75 -16.98
N HIS A 710 15.25 5.53 -16.09
CA HIS A 710 16.30 6.48 -16.48
C HIS A 710 17.54 5.77 -17.04
N TYR A 711 17.90 4.62 -16.49
CA TYR A 711 19.00 3.81 -17.00
C TYR A 711 18.69 3.26 -18.40
N SER A 712 17.47 2.75 -18.62
CA SER A 712 16.99 2.32 -19.94
C SER A 712 17.09 3.46 -20.96
N ASP A 713 16.63 4.67 -20.63
CA ASP A 713 16.68 5.81 -21.55
C ASP A 713 18.12 6.25 -21.84
N TRP A 714 18.99 6.25 -20.84
CA TRP A 714 20.42 6.50 -21.04
C TRP A 714 21.05 5.43 -21.96
N LEU A 715 20.79 4.14 -21.74
CA LEU A 715 21.30 3.04 -22.57
C LEU A 715 20.79 3.13 -24.02
N ARG A 716 19.52 3.52 -24.21
CA ARG A 716 18.95 3.80 -25.55
C ARG A 716 19.71 4.91 -26.26
N SER A 717 20.07 5.97 -25.55
CA SER A 717 20.89 7.07 -26.12
C SER A 717 22.30 6.61 -26.55
N LYS A 718 22.84 5.55 -25.91
CA LYS A 718 24.12 4.93 -26.23
C LYS A 718 24.01 3.77 -27.22
N TRP A 719 22.82 3.50 -27.77
CA TRP A 719 22.56 2.40 -28.71
C TRP A 719 22.77 0.98 -28.11
N GLN A 720 22.65 0.84 -26.78
CA GLN A 720 22.78 -0.44 -26.07
C GLN A 720 21.40 -1.07 -25.84
N SER A 721 20.83 -1.67 -26.89
CA SER A 721 19.41 -2.05 -26.91
C SER A 721 19.02 -3.20 -25.98
N ASP A 722 19.85 -4.23 -25.83
CA ASP A 722 19.46 -5.42 -25.06
C ASP A 722 19.46 -5.15 -23.54
N GLU A 723 20.50 -4.47 -23.04
CA GLU A 723 20.57 -4.04 -21.63
C GLU A 723 19.46 -2.99 -21.34
N ALA A 724 19.15 -2.11 -22.30
CA ALA A 724 18.05 -1.16 -22.16
C ALA A 724 16.69 -1.85 -22.01
N VAL A 725 16.42 -2.90 -22.79
CA VAL A 725 15.15 -3.66 -22.70
C VAL A 725 15.05 -4.39 -21.36
N GLU A 726 16.15 -4.85 -20.79
CA GLU A 726 16.15 -5.48 -19.47
C GLU A 726 15.91 -4.47 -18.34
N ALA A 727 16.55 -3.31 -18.39
CA ALA A 727 16.24 -2.21 -17.46
C ALA A 727 14.78 -1.75 -17.62
N LEU A 728 14.27 -1.68 -18.85
CA LEU A 728 12.88 -1.34 -19.13
C LEU A 728 11.90 -2.38 -18.57
N ARG A 729 12.26 -3.67 -18.56
CA ARG A 729 11.48 -4.74 -17.91
C ARG A 729 11.36 -4.48 -16.41
N VAL A 730 12.46 -4.16 -15.72
CA VAL A 730 12.45 -3.84 -14.29
C VAL A 730 11.53 -2.64 -14.00
N ALA A 731 11.60 -1.59 -14.83
CA ALA A 731 10.70 -0.45 -14.73
C ALA A 731 9.22 -0.80 -14.98
N ALA A 732 8.95 -1.65 -15.98
CA ALA A 732 7.62 -2.16 -16.30
C ALA A 732 7.05 -3.04 -15.19
N ASP A 733 7.89 -3.86 -14.57
CA ASP A 733 7.51 -4.71 -13.44
C ASP A 733 7.17 -3.92 -12.19
N GLY A 734 7.76 -2.73 -12.04
CA GLY A 734 7.43 -1.74 -11.02
C GLY A 734 6.18 -0.91 -11.29
N GLU A 735 5.32 -1.28 -12.24
CA GLU A 735 4.05 -0.62 -12.53
C GLU A 735 4.18 0.84 -13.02
N ILE A 736 5.30 1.22 -13.65
CA ILE A 736 5.37 2.48 -14.39
C ILE A 736 4.59 2.32 -15.71
N PRO A 737 3.45 3.01 -15.93
CA PRO A 737 2.61 2.77 -17.10
C PRO A 737 3.35 2.99 -18.43
N PHE A 738 4.18 4.04 -18.47
CA PHE A 738 5.02 4.35 -19.63
C PHE A 738 6.03 3.24 -19.95
N ALA A 739 6.69 2.70 -18.91
CA ALA A 739 7.67 1.64 -19.08
C ALA A 739 6.99 0.34 -19.52
N ALA A 740 5.84 0.01 -18.93
CA ALA A 740 5.05 -1.17 -19.28
C ALA A 740 4.58 -1.15 -20.75
N LEU A 741 4.10 -0.01 -21.26
CA LEU A 741 3.77 0.11 -22.69
C LEU A 741 5.01 0.00 -23.58
N SER A 742 6.09 0.68 -23.23
CA SER A 742 7.33 0.63 -24.01
C SER A 742 7.94 -0.78 -24.03
N TYR A 743 7.84 -1.52 -22.92
CA TYR A 743 8.26 -2.90 -22.80
C TYR A 743 7.37 -3.84 -23.61
N ALA A 744 6.05 -3.63 -23.58
CA ALA A 744 5.12 -4.34 -24.45
C ALA A 744 5.47 -4.14 -25.94
N GLY A 745 5.82 -2.92 -26.36
CA GLY A 745 6.35 -2.65 -27.70
C GLY A 745 7.62 -3.43 -28.03
N ALA A 746 8.54 -3.59 -27.07
CA ALA A 746 9.74 -4.42 -27.23
C ALA A 746 9.42 -5.92 -27.36
N LEU A 747 8.43 -6.42 -26.62
CA LEU A 747 7.94 -7.80 -26.72
C LEU A 747 7.24 -8.06 -28.07
N LEU A 748 6.46 -7.10 -28.58
CA LEU A 748 5.85 -7.19 -29.90
C LEU A 748 6.90 -7.32 -31.01
N ARG A 749 8.01 -6.58 -30.94
CA ARG A 749 9.15 -6.74 -31.87
C ARG A 749 9.77 -8.14 -31.80
N ARG A 750 9.74 -8.77 -30.62
CA ARG A 750 10.18 -10.16 -30.40
C ARG A 750 9.09 -11.21 -30.71
N LYS A 751 7.90 -10.79 -31.15
CA LYS A 751 6.72 -11.63 -31.46
C LYS A 751 6.16 -12.38 -30.24
N ASP A 752 6.40 -11.86 -29.04
CA ASP A 752 5.81 -12.35 -27.79
C ASP A 752 4.51 -11.59 -27.49
N HIS A 753 3.45 -11.97 -28.19
CA HIS A 753 2.17 -11.25 -28.17
C HIS A 753 1.40 -11.44 -26.86
N GLU A 754 1.48 -12.64 -26.27
CA GLU A 754 0.76 -12.98 -25.03
C GLU A 754 1.31 -12.17 -23.85
N THR A 755 2.63 -12.15 -23.68
CA THR A 755 3.28 -11.35 -22.63
C THR A 755 3.09 -9.86 -22.87
N ALA A 756 3.16 -9.40 -24.13
CA ALA A 756 2.90 -7.98 -24.45
C ALA A 756 1.51 -7.53 -24.00
N ASN A 757 0.47 -8.34 -24.25
CA ASN A 757 -0.90 -8.04 -23.83
C ASN A 757 -1.04 -7.98 -22.30
N ALA A 758 -0.32 -8.81 -21.55
CA ALA A 758 -0.30 -8.75 -20.10
C ALA A 758 0.28 -7.42 -19.59
N TYR A 759 1.40 -6.95 -20.14
CA TYR A 759 1.99 -5.66 -19.74
C TYR A 759 1.15 -4.45 -20.16
N VAL A 760 0.45 -4.56 -21.29
CA VAL A 760 -0.54 -3.57 -21.71
C VAL A 760 -1.67 -3.41 -20.68
N ALA A 761 -2.25 -4.54 -20.22
CA ALA A 761 -3.31 -4.50 -19.22
C ALA A 761 -2.80 -3.90 -17.90
N ARG A 762 -1.61 -4.34 -17.46
CA ARG A 762 -0.92 -3.76 -16.29
C ARG A 762 -0.71 -2.25 -16.43
N ALA A 763 -0.31 -1.77 -17.61
CA ALA A 763 -0.11 -0.35 -17.86
C ALA A 763 -1.43 0.45 -17.74
N TYR A 764 -2.53 -0.10 -18.28
CA TYR A 764 -3.85 0.53 -18.17
C TYR A 764 -4.32 0.60 -16.72
N ASP A 765 -4.24 -0.51 -15.99
CA ASP A 765 -4.68 -0.58 -14.60
C ASP A 765 -3.86 0.38 -13.72
N ALA A 766 -2.53 0.38 -13.88
CA ALA A 766 -1.65 1.30 -13.16
C ALA A 766 -1.95 2.77 -13.51
N ALA A 767 -2.17 3.10 -14.79
CA ALA A 767 -2.45 4.48 -15.20
C ALA A 767 -3.82 4.98 -14.72
N VAL A 768 -4.86 4.16 -14.83
CA VAL A 768 -6.21 4.50 -14.33
C VAL A 768 -6.20 4.68 -12.83
N LYS A 769 -5.49 3.83 -12.12
CA LYS A 769 -5.29 3.93 -10.67
C LYS A 769 -4.59 5.25 -10.31
N GLN A 770 -3.43 5.53 -10.90
CA GLN A 770 -2.69 6.79 -10.70
C GLN A 770 -3.55 8.03 -11.06
N GLY A 771 -4.24 8.02 -12.20
CA GLY A 771 -5.09 9.12 -12.63
C GLY A 771 -6.31 9.34 -11.73
N SER A 772 -6.89 8.28 -11.18
CA SER A 772 -8.01 8.36 -10.22
C SER A 772 -7.60 9.01 -8.90
N LEU A 773 -6.32 8.92 -8.55
CA LEU A 773 -5.69 9.57 -7.40
C LEU A 773 -5.28 11.03 -7.69
N GLY A 774 -5.56 11.54 -8.89
CA GLY A 774 -5.21 12.90 -9.28
C GLY A 774 -3.77 13.06 -9.77
N ASP A 775 -3.03 11.96 -10.01
CA ASP A 775 -1.74 12.05 -10.70
C ASP A 775 -1.97 12.46 -12.16
N SER A 776 -1.38 13.58 -12.52
CA SER A 776 -1.58 14.20 -13.83
C SER A 776 -0.91 13.40 -14.96
N ILE A 777 0.21 12.74 -14.68
CA ILE A 777 0.88 11.81 -15.62
C ILE A 777 0.09 10.51 -15.73
N GLY A 778 -0.45 9.98 -14.62
CA GLY A 778 -1.39 8.86 -14.61
C GLY A 778 -2.60 9.13 -15.50
N CYS A 779 -3.23 10.30 -15.38
CA CYS A 779 -4.31 10.72 -16.28
C CYS A 779 -3.85 10.76 -17.75
N LEU A 780 -2.67 11.31 -18.02
CA LEU A 780 -2.11 11.35 -19.38
C LEU A 780 -1.94 9.94 -19.95
N MET A 781 -1.36 9.03 -19.17
CA MET A 781 -1.09 7.65 -19.58
C MET A 781 -2.36 6.79 -19.66
N ALA A 782 -3.38 7.05 -18.83
CA ALA A 782 -4.69 6.43 -18.92
C ALA A 782 -5.40 6.84 -20.23
N GLY A 783 -5.19 8.09 -20.66
CA GLY A 783 -5.64 8.54 -21.97
C GLY A 783 -4.87 7.87 -23.10
N VAL A 784 -3.53 7.82 -23.05
CA VAL A 784 -2.70 7.13 -24.06
C VAL A 784 -3.14 5.68 -24.23
N THR A 785 -3.25 4.93 -23.14
CA THR A 785 -3.71 3.53 -23.17
C THR A 785 -5.12 3.41 -23.75
N ALA A 786 -6.08 4.23 -23.30
CA ALA A 786 -7.44 4.22 -23.87
C ALA A 786 -7.45 4.48 -25.39
N TYR A 787 -6.65 5.43 -25.88
CA TYR A 787 -6.49 5.70 -27.31
C TYR A 787 -5.83 4.52 -28.05
N SER A 788 -4.81 3.88 -27.47
CA SER A 788 -4.17 2.68 -28.05
C SER A 788 -5.16 1.52 -28.26
N PHE A 789 -6.28 1.48 -27.52
CA PHE A 789 -7.36 0.49 -27.66
C PHE A 789 -8.64 1.03 -28.33
N GLY A 790 -8.57 2.21 -28.96
CA GLY A 790 -9.67 2.76 -29.75
C GLY A 790 -10.79 3.40 -28.93
N ASN A 791 -10.64 3.52 -27.61
CA ASN A 791 -11.63 4.17 -26.75
C ASN A 791 -11.40 5.69 -26.69
N VAL A 792 -11.68 6.37 -27.81
CA VAL A 792 -11.44 7.81 -28.02
C VAL A 792 -12.14 8.67 -26.96
N ARG A 793 -13.39 8.34 -26.62
CA ARG A 793 -14.16 9.10 -25.62
C ARG A 793 -13.49 9.04 -24.25
N LEU A 794 -13.13 7.83 -23.80
CA LEU A 794 -12.45 7.66 -22.51
C LEU A 794 -11.06 8.30 -22.52
N GLY A 795 -10.35 8.24 -23.65
CA GLY A 795 -9.08 8.92 -23.85
C GLY A 795 -9.18 10.42 -23.58
N GLU A 796 -10.18 11.08 -24.17
CA GLU A 796 -10.39 12.53 -24.00
C GLU A 796 -10.87 12.90 -22.60
N GLU A 797 -11.71 12.06 -21.97
CA GLU A 797 -12.11 12.24 -20.56
C GLU A 797 -10.88 12.28 -19.64
N TRP A 798 -9.93 11.36 -19.82
CA TRP A 798 -8.70 11.32 -19.04
C TRP A 798 -7.76 12.49 -19.32
N TRP A 799 -7.56 12.85 -20.60
CA TRP A 799 -6.74 14.01 -20.95
C TRP A 799 -7.36 15.34 -20.50
N SER A 800 -8.68 15.44 -20.42
CA SER A 800 -9.35 16.59 -19.80
C SER A 800 -9.01 16.71 -18.32
N ARG A 801 -9.06 15.59 -17.57
CA ARG A 801 -8.63 15.57 -16.17
C ARG A 801 -7.16 15.96 -16.01
N ALA A 802 -6.28 15.47 -16.87
CA ALA A 802 -4.86 15.84 -16.86
C ALA A 802 -4.67 17.37 -17.00
N ARG A 803 -5.43 18.01 -17.92
CA ARG A 803 -5.44 19.47 -18.11
C ARG A 803 -5.98 20.22 -16.89
N GLU A 804 -7.02 19.73 -16.24
CA GLU A 804 -7.55 20.29 -14.99
C GLU A 804 -6.50 20.26 -13.87
N HIS A 805 -5.63 19.25 -13.86
CA HIS A 805 -4.49 19.14 -12.95
C HIS A 805 -3.21 19.85 -13.43
N GLY A 806 -3.29 20.67 -14.48
CA GLY A 806 -2.18 21.53 -14.93
C GLY A 806 -1.11 20.84 -15.76
N GLN A 807 -1.33 19.62 -16.27
CA GLN A 807 -0.46 18.95 -17.24
C GLN A 807 -1.19 18.77 -18.58
N PRO A 808 -1.04 19.69 -19.54
CA PRO A 808 -1.53 19.48 -20.89
C PRO A 808 -0.72 18.39 -21.62
N SER A 809 -1.38 17.66 -22.51
CA SER A 809 -0.72 16.71 -23.42
C SER A 809 0.04 17.47 -24.51
N ASP A 810 1.29 17.05 -24.79
CA ASP A 810 2.04 17.48 -25.98
C ASP A 810 1.53 16.81 -27.28
N TRP A 811 0.63 15.84 -27.13
CA TRP A 811 -0.01 15.12 -28.23
C TRP A 811 -1.45 15.57 -28.41
N VAL A 812 -1.86 15.62 -29.68
CA VAL A 812 -3.20 16.00 -30.11
C VAL A 812 -3.78 14.87 -30.94
N ILE A 813 -4.99 14.44 -30.61
CA ILE A 813 -5.75 13.51 -31.45
C ILE A 813 -6.60 14.35 -32.40
N LEU A 814 -6.38 14.18 -33.70
CA LEU A 814 -7.28 14.75 -34.71
C LEU A 814 -8.29 13.71 -35.14
N GLU A 815 -9.54 14.15 -35.28
CA GLU A 815 -10.65 13.40 -35.86
C GLU A 815 -10.84 13.82 -37.32
N ALA A 816 -11.07 12.82 -38.16
CA ALA A 816 -11.38 13.00 -39.57
C ALA A 816 -12.80 13.57 -39.73
N ALA A 817 -13.12 14.10 -40.91
CA ALA A 817 -14.51 14.49 -41.18
C ALA A 817 -15.38 13.24 -41.37
N ASP A 818 -16.64 13.29 -40.92
CA ASP A 818 -17.60 12.20 -41.10
C ASP A 818 -17.65 11.73 -42.57
N GLY A 819 -17.43 10.42 -42.78
CA GLY A 819 -17.48 9.80 -44.11
C GLY A 819 -16.24 10.05 -44.98
N SER A 820 -15.16 10.62 -44.45
CA SER A 820 -13.88 10.70 -45.17
C SER A 820 -13.19 9.33 -45.25
N ALA A 821 -12.50 9.08 -46.37
CA ALA A 821 -11.65 7.90 -46.53
C ALA A 821 -10.44 7.96 -45.60
N GLY A 822 -9.82 6.82 -45.32
CA GLY A 822 -8.58 6.73 -44.54
C GLY A 822 -8.80 6.59 -43.02
N LEU A 823 -7.91 7.18 -42.23
CA LEU A 823 -7.92 7.06 -40.77
C LEU A 823 -8.98 7.95 -40.13
N PRO A 824 -9.85 7.41 -39.27
CA PRO A 824 -10.83 8.21 -38.53
C PRO A 824 -10.18 9.08 -37.44
N HIS A 825 -9.08 8.59 -36.83
CA HIS A 825 -8.35 9.26 -35.78
C HIS A 825 -6.85 9.07 -35.98
N LEU A 826 -6.05 10.10 -35.69
CA LEU A 826 -4.59 10.02 -35.73
C LEU A 826 -3.98 10.91 -34.65
N ALA A 827 -2.97 10.38 -33.95
CA ALA A 827 -2.23 11.10 -32.93
C ALA A 827 -1.05 11.86 -33.54
N PHE A 828 -0.97 13.16 -33.25
CA PHE A 828 0.09 14.07 -33.68
C PHE A 828 0.85 14.63 -32.48
N SER A 829 2.11 15.02 -32.67
CA SER A 829 2.78 15.93 -31.74
C SER A 829 2.43 17.37 -32.09
N GLN A 830 2.53 18.28 -31.12
CA GLN A 830 2.34 19.71 -31.39
C GLN A 830 3.28 20.22 -32.51
N ASN A 831 4.54 19.76 -32.52
CA ASN A 831 5.51 20.12 -33.57
C ASN A 831 5.05 19.67 -34.97
N CYS A 832 4.50 18.46 -35.10
CA CYS A 832 3.94 17.98 -36.36
C CYS A 832 2.81 18.89 -36.85
N LEU A 833 1.91 19.29 -35.94
CA LEU A 833 0.79 20.17 -36.29
C LEU A 833 1.24 21.59 -36.63
N ASP A 834 2.25 22.12 -35.94
CA ASP A 834 2.79 23.45 -36.23
C ASP A 834 3.42 23.51 -37.63
N ARG A 835 4.05 22.41 -38.09
CA ARG A 835 4.67 22.31 -39.41
C ARG A 835 3.66 22.02 -40.54
N LEU A 836 2.69 21.13 -40.32
CA LEU A 836 1.70 20.73 -41.33
C LEU A 836 0.53 21.71 -41.42
N GLY A 837 0.06 22.19 -40.27
CA GLY A 837 -1.26 22.81 -40.12
C GLY A 837 -2.38 21.76 -40.07
N HIS A 838 -3.53 22.15 -39.49
CA HIS A 838 -4.67 21.24 -39.29
C HIS A 838 -5.34 20.78 -40.58
N GLU A 839 -5.33 21.60 -41.64
CA GLU A 839 -5.91 21.20 -42.94
C GLU A 839 -5.07 20.09 -43.58
N GLU A 840 -3.76 20.30 -43.66
CA GLU A 840 -2.86 19.31 -44.26
C GLU A 840 -2.76 18.03 -43.43
N ALA A 841 -2.82 18.14 -42.11
CA ALA A 841 -2.89 16.98 -41.22
C ALA A 841 -4.13 16.11 -41.51
N ARG A 842 -5.29 16.72 -41.81
CA ARG A 842 -6.50 15.97 -42.21
C ARG A 842 -6.38 15.41 -43.62
N SER A 843 -5.77 16.13 -44.55
CA SER A 843 -5.45 15.60 -45.88
C SER A 843 -4.55 14.37 -45.78
N LEU A 844 -3.55 14.40 -44.90
CA LEU A 844 -2.67 13.25 -44.64
C LEU A 844 -3.44 12.04 -44.08
N MET A 845 -4.39 12.27 -43.17
CA MET A 845 -5.23 11.20 -42.62
C MET A 845 -6.06 10.49 -43.69
N GLN A 846 -6.47 11.20 -44.76
CA GLN A 846 -7.22 10.62 -45.88
C GLN A 846 -6.40 9.70 -46.78
N LEU A 847 -5.08 9.82 -46.72
CA LEU A 847 -4.14 9.01 -47.51
C LEU A 847 -3.71 7.74 -46.77
N LEU A 848 -3.87 7.71 -45.45
CA LEU A 848 -3.37 6.66 -44.56
C LEU A 848 -4.50 5.73 -44.11
N TRP A 849 -4.16 4.46 -43.86
CA TRP A 849 -5.03 3.41 -43.35
C TRP A 849 -4.33 2.60 -42.27
N ALA A 850 -5.10 2.10 -41.29
CA ALA A 850 -4.58 1.29 -40.21
C ALA A 850 -4.42 -0.19 -40.64
N GLY A 851 -3.29 -0.54 -41.25
CA GLY A 851 -2.89 -1.95 -41.39
C GLY A 851 -1.93 -2.36 -40.27
N ASP A 852 -0.63 -2.45 -40.55
CA ASP A 852 0.38 -2.91 -39.57
C ASP A 852 1.38 -1.84 -39.10
N CYS A 853 1.72 -1.90 -37.81
CA CYS A 853 2.68 -0.97 -37.21
C CYS A 853 4.05 -1.09 -37.88
N GLN A 854 4.60 0.04 -38.34
CA GLN A 854 5.86 0.11 -39.09
C GLN A 854 7.13 -0.11 -38.23
N ASP A 855 6.95 -0.53 -36.96
CA ASP A 855 8.04 -0.96 -36.08
C ASP A 855 7.97 -2.46 -35.80
N CYS A 856 6.85 -2.96 -35.25
CA CYS A 856 6.71 -4.35 -34.80
C CYS A 856 6.00 -5.29 -35.81
N GLY A 857 5.35 -4.75 -36.84
CA GLY A 857 4.57 -5.52 -37.83
C GLY A 857 3.30 -6.18 -37.29
N TYR A 858 2.86 -5.79 -36.09
CA TYR A 858 1.57 -6.22 -35.53
C TYR A 858 0.45 -5.27 -35.99
N PRO A 859 -0.79 -5.75 -36.21
CA PRO A 859 -1.90 -4.90 -36.66
C PRO A 859 -2.15 -3.71 -35.72
N LEU A 860 -2.45 -2.54 -36.29
CA LEU A 860 -2.84 -1.35 -35.54
C LEU A 860 -4.25 -1.50 -34.95
N GLY A 861 -5.13 -2.24 -35.63
CA GLY A 861 -6.50 -2.51 -35.17
C GLY A 861 -7.34 -1.25 -35.02
N ASP A 862 -8.23 -1.23 -34.04
CA ASP A 862 -9.11 -0.09 -33.74
C ASP A 862 -8.40 1.04 -32.95
N GLY A 863 -7.14 0.82 -32.55
CA GLY A 863 -6.35 1.78 -31.80
C GLY A 863 -6.01 3.03 -32.61
N VAL A 864 -5.96 4.18 -31.96
CA VAL A 864 -5.51 5.43 -32.59
C VAL A 864 -4.00 5.32 -32.89
N PRO A 865 -3.57 5.37 -34.16
CA PRO A 865 -2.16 5.28 -34.50
C PRO A 865 -1.41 6.56 -34.12
N ALA A 866 -0.08 6.45 -33.96
CA ALA A 866 0.82 7.57 -33.81
C ALA A 866 1.53 7.91 -35.13
N LEU A 867 1.52 9.20 -35.50
CA LEU A 867 2.24 9.71 -36.66
C LEU A 867 3.71 10.00 -36.33
N TYR A 868 4.63 9.34 -37.01
CA TYR A 868 6.05 9.70 -37.00
C TYR A 868 6.49 10.17 -38.39
N VAL A 869 7.12 11.34 -38.45
CA VAL A 869 7.65 11.91 -39.69
C VAL A 869 9.17 11.87 -39.65
N ASP A 870 9.79 11.34 -40.69
CA ASP A 870 11.24 11.34 -40.88
C ASP A 870 11.63 12.31 -41.99
N ASP A 871 12.12 13.49 -41.62
CA ASP A 871 12.42 14.64 -42.50
C ASP A 871 13.89 14.64 -42.90
N GLN A 872 14.23 13.80 -43.89
CA GLN A 872 15.58 13.73 -44.47
C GLN A 872 15.63 14.25 -45.92
N HIS A 873 16.13 13.44 -46.86
CA HIS A 873 16.13 13.77 -48.29
C HIS A 873 14.70 13.78 -48.87
N TRP A 874 13.79 13.03 -48.24
CA TRP A 874 12.37 12.93 -48.51
C TRP A 874 11.67 12.73 -47.16
N ALA A 875 10.57 13.42 -46.94
CA ALA A 875 9.84 13.33 -45.67
C ALA A 875 8.82 12.19 -45.72
N ASP A 876 9.06 11.14 -44.93
CA ASP A 876 8.18 9.98 -44.84
C ASP A 876 7.30 10.07 -43.59
N ALA A 877 5.99 10.01 -43.78
CA ALA A 877 5.00 9.89 -42.72
C ALA A 877 4.65 8.41 -42.52
N ARG A 878 4.76 7.89 -41.29
CA ARG A 878 4.55 6.48 -40.96
C ARG A 878 3.72 6.28 -39.70
N LEU A 879 2.98 5.17 -39.65
CA LEU A 879 2.10 4.82 -38.53
C LEU A 879 2.71 3.80 -37.57
N PHE A 880 2.47 4.02 -36.27
CA PHE A 880 2.92 3.15 -35.19
C PHE A 880 1.84 2.97 -34.13
N HIS A 881 1.94 1.93 -33.30
CA HIS A 881 1.13 1.83 -32.07
C HIS A 881 1.46 3.00 -31.15
N PHE A 882 0.45 3.84 -30.89
CA PHE A 882 0.59 4.99 -29.99
C PHE A 882 0.93 4.52 -28.58
N GLY A 883 2.02 5.02 -28.01
CA GLY A 883 2.46 4.72 -26.66
C GLY A 883 3.22 3.40 -26.49
N LEU A 884 2.96 2.37 -27.32
CA LEU A 884 3.66 1.09 -27.25
C LEU A 884 4.96 1.08 -28.06
N CYS A 885 4.87 1.42 -29.35
CA CYS A 885 6.00 1.33 -30.27
C CYS A 885 6.67 2.68 -30.47
N ARG A 886 5.88 3.73 -30.71
CA ARG A 886 6.36 5.11 -30.88
C ARG A 886 5.32 6.11 -30.39
N TYR A 887 5.82 7.25 -29.93
CA TYR A 887 5.03 8.46 -29.77
C TYR A 887 5.06 9.29 -31.05
N PRO A 888 4.03 10.11 -31.29
CA PRO A 888 4.04 11.03 -32.43
C PRO A 888 5.24 11.97 -32.39
N HIS A 889 5.91 12.16 -33.52
CA HIS A 889 7.13 12.96 -33.56
C HIS A 889 7.52 13.39 -34.98
N TRP A 890 8.24 14.51 -35.07
CA TRP A 890 8.91 14.97 -36.29
C TRP A 890 10.42 14.89 -36.11
N ASN A 891 11.04 13.89 -36.75
CA ASN A 891 12.49 13.70 -36.73
C ASN A 891 13.14 14.48 -37.86
N ASP A 892 13.85 15.55 -37.54
CA ASP A 892 14.71 16.30 -38.48
C ASP A 892 16.21 16.03 -38.23
N SER A 893 16.53 14.98 -37.48
CA SER A 893 17.91 14.57 -37.23
C SER A 893 18.45 13.64 -38.32
N ALA A 894 19.78 13.62 -38.47
CA ALA A 894 20.45 12.70 -39.40
C ALA A 894 20.38 11.22 -38.96
N LEU A 895 19.97 10.94 -37.72
CA LEU A 895 19.92 9.59 -37.16
C LEU A 895 18.56 8.96 -37.47
N LEU A 896 18.60 7.90 -38.27
CA LEU A 896 17.43 7.08 -38.58
C LEU A 896 17.35 5.89 -37.60
N SER A 897 16.30 5.85 -36.80
CA SER A 897 15.94 4.64 -36.04
C SER A 897 14.94 3.80 -36.84
N VAL A 898 15.37 3.20 -37.96
CA VAL A 898 14.48 2.34 -38.75
C VAL A 898 14.56 0.91 -38.24
N SER A 899 13.41 0.35 -37.86
CA SER A 899 13.23 -1.11 -37.78
C SER A 899 13.47 -1.68 -39.18
N LYS A 900 14.44 -2.60 -39.30
CA LYS A 900 14.96 -3.09 -40.58
C LYS A 900 14.04 -4.09 -41.30
N GLU A 901 12.84 -4.39 -40.76
CA GLU A 901 12.14 -5.64 -41.11
C GLU A 901 10.63 -5.55 -41.40
N ALA A 902 9.93 -4.43 -41.12
CA ALA A 902 8.51 -4.31 -41.49
C ALA A 902 8.40 -3.91 -42.97
N GLY A 903 7.79 -4.77 -43.79
CA GLY A 903 7.40 -4.42 -45.16
C GLY A 903 6.21 -3.45 -45.15
N ILE A 904 5.92 -2.84 -46.30
CA ILE A 904 4.72 -2.02 -46.46
C ILE A 904 3.56 -2.95 -46.81
N SER A 905 2.48 -2.88 -46.04
CA SER A 905 1.27 -3.63 -46.34
C SER A 905 0.57 -3.06 -47.56
N TRP A 906 -0.15 -3.93 -48.26
CA TRP A 906 -0.86 -3.54 -49.47
C TRP A 906 -2.10 -4.39 -49.69
N THR A 907 -3.09 -3.81 -50.36
CA THR A 907 -4.30 -4.52 -50.81
C THR A 907 -4.55 -4.27 -52.28
N ALA A 908 -4.95 -5.32 -53.00
CA ALA A 908 -5.13 -5.26 -54.44
C ALA A 908 -6.30 -6.10 -54.93
N PHE A 909 -6.91 -5.66 -56.02
CA PHE A 909 -7.96 -6.39 -56.74
C PHE A 909 -7.89 -6.11 -58.24
N THR A 910 -8.51 -6.99 -59.02
CA THR A 910 -8.62 -6.84 -60.47
C THR A 910 -9.96 -6.23 -60.86
N ALA A 911 -9.95 -5.29 -61.81
CA ALA A 911 -11.16 -4.67 -62.33
C ALA A 911 -11.04 -4.38 -63.83
N GLY A 912 -12.17 -4.41 -64.55
CA GLY A 912 -12.25 -3.91 -65.91
C GLY A 912 -12.56 -2.42 -65.91
N VAL A 913 -11.68 -1.59 -66.47
CA VAL A 913 -11.89 -0.15 -66.58
C VAL A 913 -12.45 0.17 -67.96
N PRO A 914 -13.71 0.65 -68.08
CA PRO A 914 -14.27 1.06 -69.35
C PRO A 914 -13.60 2.35 -69.82
N VAL A 915 -13.17 2.37 -71.08
CA VAL A 915 -12.42 3.47 -71.69
C VAL A 915 -13.01 3.84 -73.05
N GLY A 916 -12.82 5.10 -73.45
CA GLY A 916 -13.37 5.70 -74.68
C GLY A 916 -14.67 6.49 -74.47
N GLU A 917 -15.02 7.40 -75.40
CA GLU A 917 -16.19 8.29 -75.28
C GLU A 917 -17.53 7.55 -75.14
N ARG A 918 -17.61 6.28 -75.57
CA ARG A 918 -18.79 5.42 -75.45
C ARG A 918 -18.66 4.30 -74.42
N HIS A 919 -17.53 4.23 -73.69
CA HIS A 919 -17.26 3.18 -72.70
C HIS A 919 -17.38 1.74 -73.26
N ASP A 920 -17.10 1.58 -74.56
CA ASP A 920 -17.29 0.35 -75.33
C ASP A 920 -16.07 -0.59 -75.31
N VAL A 921 -14.93 -0.11 -74.80
CA VAL A 921 -13.70 -0.89 -74.64
C VAL A 921 -13.38 -1.04 -73.16
N VAL A 922 -13.18 -2.27 -72.69
CA VAL A 922 -12.80 -2.56 -71.30
C VAL A 922 -11.32 -2.92 -71.28
N VAL A 923 -10.54 -2.20 -70.46
CA VAL A 923 -9.12 -2.46 -70.26
C VAL A 923 -8.93 -3.18 -68.92
N PRO A 924 -8.14 -4.27 -68.86
CA PRO A 924 -7.85 -4.94 -67.60
C PRO A 924 -7.00 -4.03 -66.72
N ALA A 925 -7.40 -3.85 -65.46
CA ALA A 925 -6.69 -3.05 -64.47
C ALA A 925 -6.40 -3.83 -63.19
N PHE A 926 -5.20 -3.63 -62.68
CA PHE A 926 -4.74 -4.05 -61.37
C PHE A 926 -4.77 -2.81 -60.46
N VAL A 927 -5.73 -2.77 -59.54
CA VAL A 927 -5.89 -1.68 -58.59
C VAL A 927 -5.24 -2.09 -57.28
N ILE A 928 -4.39 -1.22 -56.73
CA ILE A 928 -3.65 -1.48 -55.49
C ILE A 928 -3.53 -0.23 -54.63
N ASN A 929 -3.63 -0.41 -53.31
CA ASN A 929 -3.15 0.56 -52.34
C ASN A 929 -1.86 0.02 -51.67
N PRO A 930 -0.67 0.50 -52.07
CA PRO A 930 0.60 0.14 -51.43
C PRO A 930 1.08 1.20 -50.43
N SER A 931 0.19 2.09 -49.97
CA SER A 931 0.49 3.24 -49.12
C SER A 931 -0.39 3.26 -47.85
N LEU A 932 -0.75 2.08 -47.34
CA LEU A 932 -1.64 1.98 -46.17
C LEU A 932 -1.06 2.74 -44.97
N GLU A 933 0.11 2.34 -44.47
CA GLU A 933 0.68 2.91 -43.24
C GLU A 933 1.77 3.95 -43.50
N VAL A 934 1.97 4.30 -44.77
CA VAL A 934 3.07 5.16 -45.22
C VAL A 934 2.58 6.16 -46.27
N ALA A 935 2.87 7.44 -46.02
CA ALA A 935 2.66 8.53 -46.96
C ALA A 935 3.94 9.37 -47.08
N GLN A 936 4.00 10.26 -48.07
CA GLN A 936 5.12 11.17 -48.26
C GLN A 936 4.67 12.62 -48.08
N LEU A 937 5.54 13.46 -47.54
CA LEU A 937 5.34 14.90 -47.45
C LEU A 937 6.28 15.60 -48.44
N ILE A 938 5.73 16.45 -49.29
CA ILE A 938 6.47 17.24 -50.28
C ILE A 938 6.59 18.66 -49.78
N ARG A 939 7.80 19.21 -49.83
CA ARG A 939 8.06 20.59 -49.43
C ARG A 939 7.99 21.54 -50.63
N SER A 940 7.08 22.50 -50.57
CA SER A 940 6.98 23.61 -51.53
C SER A 940 7.19 24.94 -50.81
N GLY A 941 8.45 25.40 -50.78
CA GLY A 941 8.86 26.57 -49.98
C GLY A 941 8.85 26.24 -48.49
N ASP A 942 8.03 26.97 -47.72
CA ASP A 942 7.85 26.74 -46.27
C ASP A 942 6.63 25.88 -45.93
N ARG A 943 5.89 25.41 -46.94
CA ARG A 943 4.71 24.55 -46.74
C ARG A 943 5.02 23.10 -47.07
N TRP A 944 4.45 22.22 -46.28
CA TRP A 944 4.39 20.78 -46.53
C TRP A 944 3.05 20.42 -47.15
N THR A 945 3.06 19.47 -48.08
CA THR A 945 1.85 18.92 -48.70
C THR A 945 1.95 17.40 -48.70
N ALA A 946 0.92 16.73 -48.19
CA ALA A 946 0.84 15.29 -48.11
C ALA A 946 0.47 14.68 -49.47
N THR A 947 1.11 13.56 -49.80
CA THR A 947 0.83 12.75 -50.97
C THR A 947 0.97 11.28 -50.57
N SER A 948 0.26 10.37 -51.26
CA SER A 948 0.46 8.94 -51.00
C SER A 948 1.89 8.54 -51.35
N ALA A 949 2.38 7.40 -50.84
CA ALA A 949 3.79 7.03 -51.03
C ALA A 949 4.20 6.89 -52.51
N PHE A 950 3.23 6.68 -53.40
CA PHE A 950 3.40 6.66 -54.85
C PHE A 950 2.65 7.78 -55.58
N GLY A 951 2.13 8.77 -54.86
CA GLY A 951 1.32 9.86 -55.38
C GLY A 951 2.09 10.87 -56.25
N PRO A 952 1.43 11.91 -56.76
CA PRO A 952 2.07 12.93 -57.59
C PRO A 952 3.30 13.54 -56.91
N GLN A 953 4.37 13.72 -57.69
CA GLN A 953 5.66 14.28 -57.25
C GLN A 953 6.41 13.47 -56.16
N SER A 954 5.93 12.26 -55.82
CA SER A 954 6.64 11.36 -54.92
C SER A 954 7.90 10.77 -55.56
N ALA A 955 8.90 10.46 -54.74
CA ALA A 955 10.14 9.83 -55.19
C ALA A 955 9.88 8.43 -55.78
N ARG A 956 8.89 7.71 -55.23
CA ARG A 956 8.54 6.36 -55.71
C ARG A 956 7.74 6.41 -57.02
N ALA A 957 6.93 7.45 -57.25
CA ALA A 957 6.30 7.69 -58.54
C ALA A 957 7.34 7.90 -59.65
N GLU A 958 8.36 8.71 -59.40
CA GLU A 958 9.45 8.93 -60.35
C GLU A 958 10.23 7.63 -60.63
N ALA A 959 10.50 6.85 -59.58
CA ALA A 959 11.18 5.55 -59.70
C ALA A 959 10.40 4.53 -60.55
N LEU A 960 9.07 4.56 -60.53
CA LEU A 960 8.22 3.70 -61.36
C LEU A 960 7.66 4.40 -62.62
N ASN A 961 8.09 5.62 -62.93
CA ASN A 961 7.60 6.39 -64.09
C ASN A 961 6.06 6.44 -64.14
N LEU A 962 5.44 6.62 -62.96
CA LEU A 962 4.00 6.73 -62.80
C LEU A 962 3.52 8.11 -63.26
N ARG A 963 2.28 8.17 -63.73
CA ARG A 963 1.61 9.42 -64.11
C ARG A 963 0.29 9.57 -63.39
N PRO A 964 -0.13 10.80 -63.05
CA PRO A 964 -1.45 11.00 -62.44
C PRO A 964 -2.56 10.52 -63.38
N LEU A 965 -3.52 9.77 -62.86
CA LEU A 965 -4.59 9.19 -63.67
C LEU A 965 -5.46 10.27 -64.34
N TRP A 966 -5.68 11.39 -63.66
CA TRP A 966 -6.38 12.56 -64.20
C TRP A 966 -5.64 13.24 -65.38
N SER A 967 -4.38 12.89 -65.64
CA SER A 967 -3.64 13.33 -66.83
C SER A 967 -3.93 12.47 -68.08
N GLY A 968 -4.77 11.44 -67.94
CA GLY A 968 -5.17 10.52 -69.00
C GLY A 968 -4.47 9.15 -68.89
N LEU A 969 -4.92 8.21 -69.72
CA LEU A 969 -4.36 6.85 -69.73
C LEU A 969 -2.91 6.83 -70.23
N PRO A 970 -2.05 5.99 -69.63
CA PRO A 970 -0.66 5.90 -70.01
C PRO A 970 -0.49 5.24 -71.38
N PRO A 971 0.59 5.55 -72.13
CA PRO A 971 0.90 4.85 -73.36
C PRO A 971 1.20 3.36 -73.08
N ARG A 972 0.73 2.47 -73.97
CA ARG A 972 1.01 1.02 -73.92
C ARG A 972 2.45 0.69 -74.34
N SER A 973 3.42 1.24 -73.61
CA SER A 973 4.87 1.11 -73.88
C SER A 973 5.62 0.51 -72.69
N SER A 974 6.70 -0.22 -72.95
CA SER A 974 7.56 -0.81 -71.91
C SER A 974 8.81 0.04 -71.67
N ASP A 975 9.11 0.35 -70.41
CA ASP A 975 10.36 0.98 -69.96
C ASP A 975 11.21 0.03 -69.08
N GLY A 976 10.78 -1.23 -68.91
CA GLY A 976 11.47 -2.24 -68.13
C GLY A 976 11.44 -2.05 -66.61
N ARG A 977 10.58 -1.18 -66.07
CA ARG A 977 10.53 -0.91 -64.61
C ARG A 977 9.49 -1.75 -63.84
N ALA A 978 8.47 -2.28 -64.52
CA ALA A 978 7.48 -3.18 -63.94
C ALA A 978 6.94 -4.17 -64.99
N TRP A 979 6.48 -5.35 -64.56
CA TRP A 979 5.91 -6.38 -65.43
C TRP A 979 4.68 -7.05 -64.82
N ALA A 980 3.73 -7.40 -65.69
CA ALA A 980 2.58 -8.20 -65.34
C ALA A 980 2.93 -9.69 -65.50
N LEU A 981 2.44 -10.49 -64.57
CA LEU A 981 2.58 -11.95 -64.53
C LEU A 981 1.18 -12.53 -64.35
N THR A 982 0.86 -13.58 -65.10
CA THR A 982 -0.39 -14.33 -64.98
C THR A 982 -0.10 -15.70 -64.37
N GLY A 983 -1.01 -16.18 -63.53
CA GLY A 983 -0.99 -17.51 -62.92
C GLY A 983 -2.41 -18.07 -62.82
N PRO A 984 -2.57 -19.36 -62.47
CA PRO A 984 -3.90 -19.95 -62.30
C PRO A 984 -4.69 -19.24 -61.20
N GLY A 985 -5.74 -18.49 -61.58
CA GLY A 985 -6.63 -17.78 -60.66
C GLY A 985 -6.08 -16.49 -60.04
N GLU A 986 -4.90 -16.02 -60.50
CA GLU A 986 -4.26 -14.82 -59.97
C GLU A 986 -3.48 -14.06 -61.04
N VAL A 987 -3.34 -12.75 -60.83
CA VAL A 987 -2.40 -11.91 -61.58
C VAL A 987 -1.47 -11.20 -60.61
N ALA A 988 -0.28 -10.85 -61.07
CA ALA A 988 0.71 -10.17 -60.27
C ALA A 988 1.43 -9.07 -61.03
N VAL A 989 1.88 -8.05 -60.30
CA VAL A 989 2.74 -6.98 -60.79
C VAL A 989 4.06 -7.06 -60.05
N ALA A 990 5.14 -7.27 -60.81
CA ALA A 990 6.50 -7.27 -60.29
C ALA A 990 7.20 -5.95 -60.63
N SER A 991 7.77 -5.29 -59.62
CA SER A 991 8.60 -4.08 -59.75
C SER A 991 9.89 -4.24 -58.92
N PHE A 992 10.84 -3.31 -59.00
CA PHE A 992 12.15 -3.40 -58.33
C PHE A 992 12.02 -3.73 -56.81
N GLY A 993 12.21 -5.00 -56.46
CA GLY A 993 12.16 -5.49 -55.08
C GLY A 993 10.75 -5.73 -54.51
N GLN A 994 9.67 -5.55 -55.29
CA GLN A 994 8.30 -5.73 -54.84
C GLN A 994 7.50 -6.63 -55.79
N LEU A 995 6.58 -7.42 -55.22
CA LEU A 995 5.64 -8.27 -55.95
C LEU A 995 4.27 -8.10 -55.33
N TRP A 996 3.33 -7.60 -56.12
CA TRP A 996 1.94 -7.42 -55.73
C TRP A 996 1.08 -8.45 -56.44
N THR A 997 0.10 -9.03 -55.76
CA THR A 997 -0.71 -10.13 -56.30
C THR A 997 -2.20 -9.85 -56.05
N ALA A 998 -3.07 -10.27 -56.95
CA ALA A 998 -4.51 -10.14 -56.79
C ALA A 998 -5.23 -11.34 -57.41
N PRO A 999 -6.36 -11.79 -56.81
CA PRO A 999 -7.19 -12.83 -57.40
C PRO A 999 -7.78 -12.36 -58.73
N ALA A 1000 -7.88 -13.27 -59.71
CA ALA A 1000 -8.37 -12.97 -61.05
C ALA A 1000 -9.21 -14.13 -61.61
N THR A 1001 -10.27 -13.83 -62.36
CA THR A 1001 -11.04 -14.86 -63.10
C THR A 1001 -10.31 -15.28 -64.37
N GLU A 1002 -10.67 -16.45 -64.92
CA GLU A 1002 -10.12 -16.90 -66.20
C GLU A 1002 -10.42 -15.92 -67.33
N GLU A 1003 -11.60 -15.28 -67.34
CA GLU A 1003 -11.91 -14.25 -68.34
C GLU A 1003 -11.01 -13.02 -68.21
N PHE A 1004 -10.68 -12.61 -66.98
CA PHE A 1004 -9.78 -11.49 -66.73
C PHE A 1004 -8.35 -11.80 -67.21
N ILE A 1005 -7.86 -13.01 -66.94
CA ILE A 1005 -6.52 -13.45 -67.38
C ILE A 1005 -6.45 -13.45 -68.92
N ALA A 1006 -7.48 -13.98 -69.60
CA ALA A 1006 -7.56 -13.95 -71.05
C ALA A 1006 -7.54 -12.52 -71.62
N LEU A 1007 -8.18 -11.57 -70.92
CA LEU A 1007 -8.15 -10.16 -71.30
C LEU A 1007 -6.75 -9.55 -71.15
N VAL A 1008 -6.02 -9.85 -70.07
CA VAL A 1008 -4.63 -9.41 -69.88
C VAL A 1008 -3.71 -9.96 -70.97
N GLU A 1009 -3.89 -11.23 -71.36
CA GLU A 1009 -3.14 -11.85 -72.44
C GLU A 1009 -3.46 -11.25 -73.81
N GLN A 1010 -4.74 -10.99 -74.09
CA GLN A 1010 -5.19 -10.34 -75.32
C GLN A 1010 -4.63 -8.93 -75.48
N ASP A 1011 -4.57 -8.16 -74.39
CA ASP A 1011 -4.08 -6.78 -74.40
C ASP A 1011 -2.55 -6.66 -74.26
N GLU A 1012 -1.82 -7.79 -74.16
CA GLU A 1012 -0.37 -7.87 -73.92
C GLU A 1012 0.10 -7.13 -72.65
N GLY A 1013 -0.78 -7.03 -71.64
CA GLY A 1013 -0.51 -6.32 -70.40
C GLY A 1013 -1.78 -5.82 -69.74
N MET A 1014 -1.60 -4.95 -68.74
CA MET A 1014 -2.71 -4.36 -68.00
C MET A 1014 -2.36 -2.98 -67.46
N LEU A 1015 -3.40 -2.23 -67.08
CA LEU A 1015 -3.26 -0.95 -66.39
C LEU A 1015 -2.93 -1.21 -64.92
N LEU A 1016 -1.89 -0.59 -64.39
CA LEU A 1016 -1.65 -0.53 -62.95
C LEU A 1016 -2.22 0.78 -62.43
N ILE A 1017 -3.08 0.72 -61.41
CA ILE A 1017 -3.63 1.88 -60.71
C ILE A 1017 -3.20 1.78 -59.25
N LEU A 1018 -2.42 2.76 -58.79
CA LEU A 1018 -2.06 2.93 -57.38
C LEU A 1018 -2.94 4.05 -56.82
N ALA A 1019 -3.74 3.75 -55.80
CA ALA A 1019 -4.69 4.70 -55.22
C ALA A 1019 -4.78 4.51 -53.70
N SER A 1020 -4.62 5.59 -52.92
CA SER A 1020 -4.79 5.51 -51.47
C SER A 1020 -6.25 5.42 -51.04
N ALA A 1021 -7.21 5.78 -51.89
CA ALA A 1021 -8.64 5.72 -51.58
C ALA A 1021 -9.16 4.29 -51.32
N VAL A 1022 -8.40 3.25 -51.72
CA VAL A 1022 -8.77 1.85 -51.52
C VAL A 1022 -8.33 1.38 -50.13
N GLY A 1023 -9.29 1.17 -49.23
CA GLY A 1023 -9.04 0.63 -47.89
C GLY A 1023 -8.64 -0.85 -47.88
N PRO A 1024 -8.07 -1.35 -46.76
CA PRO A 1024 -7.58 -2.72 -46.66
C PRO A 1024 -8.69 -3.79 -46.73
N GLU A 1025 -9.91 -3.47 -46.31
CA GLU A 1025 -11.07 -4.37 -46.38
C GLU A 1025 -12.08 -3.97 -47.47
N ALA A 1026 -11.69 -3.07 -48.38
CA ALA A 1026 -12.60 -2.56 -49.39
C ALA A 1026 -13.01 -3.67 -50.38
N PRO A 1027 -14.32 -3.95 -50.54
CA PRO A 1027 -14.76 -4.97 -51.48
C PRO A 1027 -14.53 -4.48 -52.91
N ALA A 1028 -14.18 -5.41 -53.82
CA ALA A 1028 -14.00 -5.13 -55.25
C ALA A 1028 -15.35 -4.81 -55.92
N THR A 1029 -15.83 -3.59 -55.69
CA THR A 1029 -17.10 -3.05 -56.17
C THR A 1029 -16.87 -1.90 -57.14
N MET A 1030 -17.90 -1.55 -57.90
CA MET A 1030 -17.82 -0.42 -58.83
C MET A 1030 -17.61 0.91 -58.07
N GLU A 1031 -18.18 1.06 -56.88
CA GLU A 1031 -18.04 2.26 -56.06
C GLU A 1031 -16.58 2.49 -55.65
N VAL A 1032 -15.92 1.47 -55.08
CA VAL A 1032 -14.50 1.51 -54.70
C VAL A 1032 -13.59 1.75 -55.92
N LEU A 1033 -13.93 1.18 -57.07
CA LEU A 1033 -13.22 1.47 -58.32
C LEU A 1033 -13.37 2.94 -58.71
N MET A 1034 -14.57 3.50 -58.65
CA MET A 1034 -14.81 4.91 -58.99
C MET A 1034 -14.06 5.83 -58.03
N ASP A 1035 -14.07 5.55 -56.73
CA ASP A 1035 -13.28 6.32 -55.75
C ASP A 1035 -11.78 6.29 -56.09
N ALA A 1036 -11.26 5.12 -56.46
CA ALA A 1036 -9.87 4.97 -56.92
C ALA A 1036 -9.60 5.70 -58.25
N LEU A 1037 -10.58 5.81 -59.15
CA LEU A 1037 -10.41 6.53 -60.42
C LEU A 1037 -10.49 8.05 -60.25
N GLU A 1038 -11.29 8.53 -59.29
CA GLU A 1038 -11.55 9.94 -59.03
C GLU A 1038 -10.56 10.57 -58.04
N SER A 1039 -9.85 9.77 -57.24
CA SER A 1039 -8.88 10.30 -56.28
C SER A 1039 -7.74 11.06 -56.96
N TRP A 1040 -7.38 12.21 -56.36
CA TRP A 1040 -6.37 13.12 -56.90
C TRP A 1040 -4.95 12.51 -56.86
N ASP A 1041 -4.71 11.60 -55.90
CA ASP A 1041 -3.43 10.93 -55.66
C ASP A 1041 -3.28 9.65 -56.50
N SER A 1042 -4.30 9.30 -57.29
CA SER A 1042 -4.28 8.09 -58.10
C SER A 1042 -3.28 8.19 -59.24
N MET A 1043 -2.39 7.21 -59.28
CA MET A 1043 -1.26 7.17 -60.19
C MET A 1043 -1.31 5.90 -61.01
N THR A 1044 -0.93 5.99 -62.28
CA THR A 1044 -1.11 4.90 -63.23
C THR A 1044 0.08 4.74 -64.17
N ARG A 1045 0.22 3.50 -64.66
CA ARG A 1045 1.09 3.16 -65.79
C ARG A 1045 0.57 1.92 -66.51
N TRP A 1046 1.00 1.75 -67.75
CA TRP A 1046 0.88 0.46 -68.43
C TRP A 1046 1.95 -0.49 -67.92
N VAL A 1047 1.56 -1.73 -67.65
CA VAL A 1047 2.46 -2.79 -67.24
C VAL A 1047 2.38 -3.93 -68.26
N PRO A 1048 3.44 -4.16 -69.06
CA PRO A 1048 3.44 -5.17 -70.11
C PRO A 1048 3.49 -6.58 -69.53
N LEU A 1049 2.83 -7.53 -70.18
CA LEU A 1049 2.91 -8.95 -69.85
C LEU A 1049 4.32 -9.50 -70.13
N LYS A 1050 4.90 -10.20 -69.15
CA LYS A 1050 6.24 -10.78 -69.31
C LYS A 1050 6.17 -12.09 -70.10
N SER A 1051 6.61 -12.09 -71.36
CA SER A 1051 6.62 -13.31 -72.18
C SER A 1051 7.57 -14.40 -71.64
N GLU A 1052 7.15 -15.67 -71.71
CA GLU A 1052 7.85 -16.84 -71.15
C GLU A 1052 9.25 -17.09 -71.73
N THR A 1053 9.62 -16.46 -72.85
CA THR A 1053 10.93 -16.66 -73.50
C THR A 1053 12.12 -16.07 -72.73
N ALA A 1054 11.89 -15.29 -71.66
CA ALA A 1054 12.93 -14.76 -70.77
C ALA A 1054 13.03 -15.48 -69.39
N GLY A 1055 12.23 -16.53 -69.14
CA GLY A 1055 11.97 -17.09 -67.81
C GLY A 1055 13.06 -17.94 -67.15
N ARG A 1056 14.22 -18.20 -67.80
CA ARG A 1056 15.26 -19.09 -67.23
C ARG A 1056 16.30 -18.43 -66.31
N ALA A 1057 16.31 -17.10 -66.16
CA ALA A 1057 17.39 -16.41 -65.43
C ALA A 1057 17.03 -15.82 -64.05
N SER A 1058 15.78 -15.88 -63.57
CA SER A 1058 15.36 -15.14 -62.36
C SER A 1058 14.85 -16.02 -61.20
N ARG A 1059 14.96 -17.36 -61.27
CA ARG A 1059 14.51 -18.25 -60.18
C ARG A 1059 15.45 -18.32 -58.98
N THR A 1060 16.57 -17.60 -58.98
CA THR A 1060 17.65 -17.77 -57.98
C THR A 1060 17.84 -16.63 -56.96
N THR A 1061 17.02 -15.57 -56.92
CA THR A 1061 17.27 -14.47 -55.96
C THR A 1061 16.05 -13.83 -55.28
N ALA A 1062 14.88 -14.48 -55.26
CA ALA A 1062 13.75 -14.04 -54.43
C ALA A 1062 13.62 -14.94 -53.20
N ARG A 1063 14.19 -14.52 -52.06
CA ARG A 1063 13.72 -15.02 -50.76
C ARG A 1063 12.25 -14.62 -50.64
N ARG A 1064 11.36 -15.62 -50.53
CA ARG A 1064 9.94 -15.42 -50.22
C ARG A 1064 9.79 -14.53 -48.98
N PRO A 1065 9.08 -13.40 -49.03
CA PRO A 1065 8.46 -12.85 -47.82
C PRO A 1065 7.39 -13.86 -47.37
N MET A 1066 7.39 -14.24 -46.09
CA MET A 1066 6.33 -15.06 -45.51
C MET A 1066 5.02 -14.27 -45.55
N VAL A 1067 4.12 -14.62 -46.46
CA VAL A 1067 2.70 -14.27 -46.35
C VAL A 1067 2.16 -15.04 -45.15
N ARG A 1068 1.84 -14.34 -44.05
CA ARG A 1068 1.09 -14.89 -42.92
C ARG A 1068 -0.36 -15.05 -43.37
N GLU A 1069 -0.76 -16.27 -43.73
CA GLU A 1069 -2.16 -16.68 -43.58
C GLU A 1069 -2.49 -16.69 -42.08
N ALA A 1070 -3.26 -15.71 -41.62
CA ALA A 1070 -3.82 -15.69 -40.29
C ALA A 1070 -5.35 -15.67 -40.37
N VAL A 1071 -5.92 -16.84 -40.06
CA VAL A 1071 -7.21 -17.04 -39.38
C VAL A 1071 -8.50 -16.79 -40.17
N LEU A 1072 -8.95 -17.82 -40.88
CA LEU A 1072 -10.36 -18.22 -40.89
C LEU A 1072 -10.45 -19.69 -40.46
N ARG A 1073 -10.67 -19.93 -39.16
CA ARG A 1073 -11.37 -21.11 -38.60
C ARG A 1073 -11.37 -21.02 -37.07
N GLY A 1074 -12.44 -20.47 -36.53
CA GLY A 1074 -12.95 -20.92 -35.24
C GLY A 1074 -13.83 -22.15 -35.48
N GLN A 1075 -13.49 -23.27 -34.83
CA GLN A 1075 -14.42 -24.23 -34.24
C GLN A 1075 -13.62 -25.32 -33.49
N ASN A 1076 -13.89 -25.41 -32.18
CA ASN A 1076 -13.51 -26.37 -31.12
C ASN A 1076 -13.09 -27.81 -31.51
N PRO A 1077 -12.47 -28.57 -30.58
CA PRO A 1077 -11.81 -28.19 -29.31
C PRO A 1077 -10.29 -28.45 -29.31
#